data_AF-A0A7Y3D0C1-F1
#
_entry.id   AF-A0A7Y3D0C1-F1
#
_cell.length_a   1.000
_cell.length_b   1.000
_cell.length_c   1.000
_cell.angle_alpha   90.00
_cell.angle_beta   90.00
_cell.angle_gamma   90.00
#
_symmetry.space_group_name_H-M   'P 1'
#
loop_
_entity.id
_entity.type
_entity.pdbx_description
1 polymer ?
#
loop_
_entity_poly.entity_id
_entity_poly.type
_entity_poly.pdbx_seq_one_letter_code
_entity_poly.pdbx_strand_id
1 'polypeptide(L)'
;ANVPITFGRLGNPDDLTLCDDMYTLPHADPQNWDASTINNLVDFIQNGGYFWSACHAVSAFEGLIDLDSDGNPDLNMLSKNGLIPWGDHGNGTPAYSYNTDVSILNGSETAGDPLMQFMDTMDGALQNGSEQIYIPDTEGWRDTTVLAVTDEDHPEVLDGTYPPGPAAAVAYGRAFGDDTNGIVMYEGSHSIAGGSEEENVAAARVYGNFLLQAGIERRPQIKMDLLPVYNPNDDAITFNGEVSGIAPPFTYQWQDNCGGSFDDTSLLNATYIPDDTVEAQTCLLTLIVTDNCGRRNFTSFPVFFEIDIDGDNITKTKDLDDDNDGIPDVVEENGDPLRDTDGDGILDSSDLDSDNDGILDILEGGLTDAQIAAYDTNNDGFIDNTYVFGLNGLIDDYEISPESGTVDYDGNGFQDDFTNSDSDGSYNFQDIDADNDGIPDNVEAQTTAGYTAPAATSNKLGLNISYLSGLTLEDTDFDGTPDYLDNDADGDGTPDIEENGMANVLANLDSDSDGLDDAFEGSNSNDLDVNDEIDTPILSILPDTDGDMALGGDLDYRDAIDEYYPSATLDFDGIDDHVGTSSFMTGYQDATIMAWIKLDPTFSTNGDVAGQSMFRMFINGGNRKLQSYIITNQNNSAYGTSSTEALTLNQWYHVAMSYTGATGALKMYINGNLDKQVTIPAGTLSTNATYTSHDFNIGRHSRLNNYFFKGCIDEVRVFDTVLTDHQLQQIVYQEIEQNGANVKGTIINKDIADLDSSATLPWNNLQGYFPMTNVFTNKTSDHSGKGRDANLYNITTVQRQTAPMPYETVADGPWTTEATWLHGDVWDIEDVANNKDWSIAHIKHDVTTNASHGNLGLFIDTGKTLSVSGDNAITNSWYLQLDGTIDLAADSQLVQGNKSDLVTSATGKILRRQEGNADKFWYNYWSAPVGSLNATSLSDNNGPTNNTNNTPFNLDMLKDGLGTDLQFTTAYDELGKISNRWLYCFQNGITYYDWIAINEGSSLSPGIGYTQKGTGIGAAEQQYIFEGKPNNGTILIPATDVSDAFEAANGGESVEGV
;
A
#
# COMPACT_ATOMS: atom_id res chain seq x y z
N ALA A 1 38.59 55.81 -46.61
CA ALA A 1 37.35 55.04 -46.39
C ALA A 1 36.51 55.47 -45.16
N ASN A 2 36.99 56.28 -44.20
CA ASN A 2 36.20 56.65 -43.00
C ASN A 2 35.69 55.46 -42.16
N VAL A 3 36.32 54.29 -42.31
CA VAL A 3 36.01 53.06 -41.57
C VAL A 3 36.63 53.18 -40.17
N PRO A 4 35.86 52.97 -39.10
CA PRO A 4 36.42 52.96 -37.75
C PRO A 4 37.51 51.91 -37.63
N ILE A 5 38.64 52.24 -36.99
CA ILE A 5 39.77 51.29 -36.83
C ILE A 5 39.34 50.02 -36.09
N THR A 6 38.21 50.05 -35.40
CA THR A 6 37.63 48.91 -34.66
C THR A 6 37.13 47.78 -35.56
N PHE A 7 36.98 48.00 -36.88
CA PHE A 7 36.59 46.96 -37.85
C PHE A 7 37.76 46.14 -38.41
N GLY A 8 38.99 46.42 -37.99
CA GLY A 8 40.17 45.69 -38.46
C GLY A 8 41.39 45.95 -37.60
N ARG A 9 42.57 45.61 -38.12
CA ARG A 9 43.87 45.90 -37.49
C ARG A 9 44.79 46.58 -38.49
N LEU A 10 45.62 47.51 -38.01
CA LEU A 10 46.71 48.07 -38.82
C LEU A 10 47.87 47.08 -38.84
N GLY A 11 48.35 46.74 -40.03
CA GLY A 11 49.44 45.77 -40.23
C GLY A 11 49.98 45.81 -41.65
N ASN A 12 51.12 45.15 -41.84
CA ASN A 12 51.70 44.92 -43.17
C ASN A 12 51.12 43.64 -43.77
N PRO A 13 51.27 43.41 -45.08
CA PRO A 13 50.90 42.12 -45.68
C PRO A 13 51.54 40.89 -44.99
N ASP A 14 52.68 41.07 -44.32
CA ASP A 14 53.32 40.02 -43.51
C ASP A 14 52.49 39.55 -42.30
N ASP A 15 51.52 40.35 -41.86
CA ASP A 15 50.63 40.03 -40.75
C ASP A 15 49.37 39.27 -41.21
N LEU A 16 49.18 39.09 -42.52
CA LEU A 16 48.01 38.44 -43.10
C LEU A 16 48.02 36.94 -42.83
N THR A 17 46.85 36.44 -42.44
CA THR A 17 46.58 35.04 -42.16
C THR A 17 45.35 34.59 -42.93
N LEU A 18 45.08 33.29 -42.95
CA LEU A 18 43.85 32.75 -43.53
C LEU A 18 42.56 33.25 -42.84
N CYS A 19 42.69 33.79 -41.62
CA CYS A 19 41.59 34.35 -40.84
C CYS A 19 41.31 35.82 -41.12
N ASP A 20 42.19 36.51 -41.85
CA ASP A 20 41.88 37.84 -42.36
C ASP A 20 40.97 37.70 -43.59
N ASP A 21 39.98 38.58 -43.71
CA ASP A 21 39.01 38.52 -44.82
C ASP A 21 39.36 39.48 -45.96
N MET A 22 39.90 40.63 -45.62
CA MET A 22 40.25 41.69 -46.56
C MET A 22 41.49 42.47 -46.09
N TYR A 23 42.33 42.89 -47.04
CA TYR A 23 43.40 43.85 -46.85
C TYR A 23 43.07 45.17 -47.56
N THR A 24 43.29 46.29 -46.89
CA THR A 24 42.90 47.62 -47.37
C THR A 24 44.11 48.54 -47.43
N LEU A 25 44.44 49.03 -48.62
CA LEU A 25 45.61 49.87 -48.89
C LEU A 25 45.20 51.25 -49.44
N PRO A 26 44.78 52.19 -48.58
CA PRO A 26 44.23 53.47 -49.02
C PRO A 26 45.28 54.45 -49.58
N HIS A 27 46.49 54.44 -49.00
CA HIS A 27 47.62 55.30 -49.36
C HIS A 27 48.92 54.63 -48.96
N ALA A 28 49.72 54.19 -49.92
CA ALA A 28 51.04 53.61 -49.68
C ALA A 28 51.93 53.76 -50.91
N ASP A 29 53.24 53.69 -50.67
CA ASP A 29 54.29 53.59 -51.70
C ASP A 29 54.84 52.14 -51.73
N PRO A 30 54.10 51.18 -52.32
CA PRO A 30 54.45 49.74 -52.31
C PRO A 30 55.76 49.42 -53.07
N GLN A 31 56.29 50.39 -53.82
CA GLN A 31 57.60 50.34 -54.49
C GLN A 31 58.78 50.06 -53.56
N ASN A 32 58.62 50.28 -52.25
CA ASN A 32 59.64 50.02 -51.23
C ASN A 32 59.44 48.69 -50.49
N TRP A 33 58.43 47.89 -50.84
CA TRP A 33 58.19 46.59 -50.20
C TRP A 33 59.20 45.55 -50.68
N ASP A 34 59.59 44.65 -49.78
CA ASP A 34 60.43 43.52 -50.16
C ASP A 34 59.60 42.39 -50.80
N ALA A 35 60.28 41.47 -51.48
CA ALA A 35 59.62 40.38 -52.18
C ALA A 35 58.81 39.46 -51.24
N SER A 36 59.19 39.33 -49.96
CA SER A 36 58.42 38.55 -48.99
C SER A 36 57.08 39.20 -48.66
N THR A 37 57.06 40.51 -48.41
CA THR A 37 55.83 41.25 -48.16
C THR A 37 54.89 41.19 -49.35
N ILE A 38 55.42 41.29 -50.58
CA ILE A 38 54.60 41.21 -51.79
C ILE A 38 54.07 39.77 -51.99
N ASN A 39 54.92 38.75 -51.80
CA ASN A 39 54.48 37.35 -51.90
C ASN A 39 53.41 37.00 -50.86
N ASN A 40 53.51 37.50 -49.63
CA ASN A 40 52.47 37.29 -48.62
C ASN A 40 51.11 37.90 -49.02
N LEU A 41 51.11 39.07 -49.69
CA LEU A 41 49.90 39.65 -50.25
C LEU A 41 49.33 38.79 -51.39
N VAL A 42 50.19 38.32 -52.29
CA VAL A 42 49.80 37.43 -53.40
C VAL A 42 49.21 36.13 -52.87
N ASP A 43 49.88 35.49 -51.92
CA ASP A 43 49.41 34.26 -51.28
C ASP A 43 48.06 34.49 -50.58
N PHE A 44 47.89 35.60 -49.86
CA PHE A 44 46.61 35.95 -49.24
C PHE A 44 45.48 36.05 -50.27
N ILE A 45 45.72 36.75 -51.39
CA ILE A 45 44.73 36.95 -52.44
C ILE A 45 44.46 35.64 -53.18
N GLN A 46 45.47 34.83 -53.48
CA GLN A 46 45.29 33.52 -54.11
C GLN A 46 44.53 32.53 -53.21
N ASN A 47 44.56 32.73 -51.90
CA ASN A 47 43.72 32.00 -50.94
C ASN A 47 42.36 32.71 -50.69
N GLY A 48 41.83 33.38 -51.71
CA GLY A 48 40.51 34.00 -51.69
C GLY A 48 40.42 35.34 -50.94
N GLY A 49 41.55 35.91 -50.51
CA GLY A 49 41.59 37.14 -49.72
C GLY A 49 41.20 38.37 -50.52
N TYR A 50 40.37 39.24 -49.96
CA TYR A 50 39.90 40.44 -50.67
C TYR A 50 40.94 41.55 -50.55
N PHE A 51 41.19 42.29 -51.62
CA PHE A 51 42.16 43.37 -51.61
C PHE A 51 41.57 44.66 -52.18
N TRP A 52 41.52 45.70 -51.37
CA TRP A 52 41.10 47.03 -51.81
C TRP A 52 42.30 47.98 -51.79
N SER A 53 42.48 48.76 -52.84
CA SER A 53 43.52 49.79 -52.91
C SER A 53 43.03 51.04 -53.62
N ALA A 54 43.61 52.17 -53.28
CA ALA A 54 43.19 53.46 -53.82
C ALA A 54 44.34 54.41 -54.14
N CYS A 55 44.01 55.49 -54.84
CA CYS A 55 44.94 56.58 -55.17
C CYS A 55 46.19 56.07 -55.92
N HIS A 56 47.34 56.74 -55.72
CA HIS A 56 48.60 56.40 -56.40
C HIS A 56 49.18 55.03 -56.04
N ALA A 57 48.70 54.41 -54.95
CA ALA A 57 49.16 53.09 -54.56
C ALA A 57 48.87 52.08 -55.67
N VAL A 58 47.71 52.21 -56.34
CA VAL A 58 47.23 51.31 -57.39
C VAL A 58 48.19 51.23 -58.58
N SER A 59 48.48 52.35 -59.25
CA SER A 59 49.46 52.36 -60.35
C SER A 59 50.87 52.02 -59.86
N ALA A 60 51.22 52.38 -58.62
CA ALA A 60 52.52 52.09 -58.04
C ALA A 60 52.77 50.59 -57.77
N PHE A 61 51.75 49.79 -57.44
CA PHE A 61 51.94 48.33 -57.26
C PHE A 61 51.61 47.51 -58.52
N GLU A 62 50.62 47.90 -59.33
CA GLU A 62 50.35 47.24 -60.62
C GLU A 62 51.56 47.33 -61.55
N GLY A 63 52.46 48.30 -61.37
CA GLY A 63 53.72 48.42 -62.11
C GLY A 63 54.96 47.77 -61.48
N LEU A 64 54.81 46.92 -60.44
CA LEU A 64 55.96 46.22 -59.82
C LEU A 64 56.42 45.07 -60.72
N ILE A 65 57.68 45.16 -61.18
CA ILE A 65 58.25 44.35 -62.27
C ILE A 65 58.49 42.87 -61.89
N ASP A 66 58.09 41.92 -62.75
CA ASP A 66 58.79 40.64 -62.97
C ASP A 66 59.73 40.76 -64.20
N LEU A 67 61.02 40.50 -64.00
CA LEU A 67 62.02 40.31 -65.05
C LEU A 67 62.17 38.80 -65.24
N ASP A 68 61.48 38.27 -66.24
CA ASP A 68 61.81 37.02 -66.94
C ASP A 68 62.45 35.88 -66.11
N SER A 69 61.59 35.06 -65.49
CA SER A 69 61.75 33.59 -65.32
C SER A 69 62.52 32.99 -64.13
N ASP A 70 62.61 33.64 -62.95
CA ASP A 70 63.19 32.98 -61.74
C ASP A 70 62.48 33.18 -60.36
N GLY A 71 61.31 33.81 -60.23
CA GLY A 71 60.48 33.60 -59.01
C GLY A 71 60.01 34.86 -58.26
N ASN A 72 58.96 35.46 -58.84
CA ASN A 72 57.84 36.21 -58.26
C ASN A 72 58.12 37.56 -57.56
N PRO A 73 57.13 38.49 -57.47
CA PRO A 73 55.81 38.52 -58.13
C PRO A 73 55.58 39.74 -59.05
N ASP A 74 55.07 39.47 -60.26
CA ASP A 74 54.28 40.42 -61.05
C ASP A 74 52.88 40.51 -60.43
N LEU A 75 52.45 41.71 -60.01
CA LEU A 75 51.16 41.86 -59.36
C LEU A 75 50.00 41.96 -60.35
N ASN A 76 50.15 42.64 -61.49
CA ASN A 76 49.15 42.80 -62.58
C ASN A 76 47.77 42.14 -62.34
N MET A 77 47.01 42.61 -61.34
CA MET A 77 45.91 41.81 -60.76
C MET A 77 44.66 42.02 -61.58
N LEU A 78 44.39 43.27 -61.96
CA LEU A 78 43.25 43.64 -62.81
C LEU A 78 43.69 44.08 -64.21
N SER A 79 44.94 44.54 -64.38
CA SER A 79 45.49 44.83 -65.70
C SER A 79 46.21 43.61 -66.29
N LYS A 80 46.38 43.58 -67.63
CA LYS A 80 47.15 42.51 -68.29
C LYS A 80 48.66 42.70 -68.14
N ASN A 81 49.11 43.95 -68.10
CA ASN A 81 50.54 44.31 -68.12
C ASN A 81 50.85 45.63 -67.38
N GLY A 82 50.12 45.93 -66.32
CA GLY A 82 50.32 47.09 -65.46
C GLY A 82 49.45 48.29 -65.83
N LEU A 83 49.57 49.35 -65.02
CA LEU A 83 48.92 50.63 -65.21
C LEU A 83 49.96 51.72 -65.51
N ILE A 84 49.55 52.76 -66.23
CA ILE A 84 50.38 53.94 -66.44
C ILE A 84 50.59 54.64 -65.08
N PRO A 85 51.83 54.98 -64.68
CA PRO A 85 52.08 55.65 -63.40
C PRO A 85 51.33 56.99 -63.29
N TRP A 86 50.77 57.25 -62.11
CA TRP A 86 49.99 58.47 -61.82
C TRP A 86 50.63 59.81 -62.21
N GLY A 87 51.97 59.88 -62.26
CA GLY A 87 52.72 61.09 -62.63
C GLY A 87 52.89 61.29 -64.15
N ASP A 88 52.58 60.27 -64.93
CA ASP A 88 52.81 60.22 -66.38
C ASP A 88 51.53 60.46 -67.20
N HIS A 89 50.36 60.59 -66.56
CA HIS A 89 49.08 60.89 -67.22
C HIS A 89 48.29 62.03 -66.53
N GLY A 90 47.26 62.52 -67.21
CA GLY A 90 46.36 63.56 -66.72
C GLY A 90 45.38 63.09 -65.65
N ASN A 91 44.72 64.05 -64.99
CA ASN A 91 43.63 63.75 -64.04
C ASN A 91 42.34 63.41 -64.79
N GLY A 92 41.56 62.46 -64.25
CA GLY A 92 40.18 62.20 -64.68
C GLY A 92 39.33 63.46 -64.62
N THR A 93 38.41 63.60 -65.57
CA THR A 93 37.53 64.78 -65.67
C THR A 93 36.07 64.33 -65.62
N PRO A 94 35.32 64.65 -64.54
CA PRO A 94 33.88 64.34 -64.47
C PRO A 94 33.08 65.08 -65.58
N ALA A 95 31.91 64.62 -65.97
CA ALA A 95 31.15 63.53 -65.37
C ALA A 95 31.66 62.14 -65.80
N TYR A 96 31.77 61.21 -64.84
CA TYR A 96 32.16 59.83 -65.14
C TYR A 96 30.98 59.03 -65.71
N SER A 97 31.31 57.97 -66.44
CA SER A 97 30.37 56.97 -66.93
C SER A 97 30.30 55.81 -65.94
N TYR A 98 29.08 55.45 -65.53
CA TYR A 98 28.84 54.32 -64.63
C TYR A 98 28.44 53.14 -65.50
N ASN A 99 29.21 52.06 -65.42
CA ASN A 99 28.97 50.90 -66.27
C ASN A 99 27.62 50.27 -65.93
N THR A 100 26.69 50.32 -66.88
CA THR A 100 25.38 49.68 -66.79
C THR A 100 25.28 48.37 -67.55
N ASP A 101 26.40 47.85 -68.06
CA ASP A 101 26.44 46.73 -69.00
C ASP A 101 26.19 45.38 -68.31
N VAL A 102 24.96 44.91 -68.47
CA VAL A 102 24.37 43.65 -67.95
C VAL A 102 25.08 42.39 -68.49
N SER A 103 25.93 42.52 -69.50
CA SER A 103 26.55 41.38 -70.19
C SER A 103 27.80 40.81 -69.50
N ILE A 104 28.41 41.53 -68.55
CA ILE A 104 29.60 41.10 -67.80
C ILE A 104 29.22 40.55 -66.40
N LEU A 105 27.97 40.76 -65.97
CA LEU A 105 27.44 40.43 -64.65
C LEU A 105 26.34 39.35 -64.70
N ASN A 106 26.52 38.31 -65.52
CA ASN A 106 25.60 37.16 -65.62
C ASN A 106 24.09 37.55 -65.66
N GLY A 107 23.74 38.66 -66.32
CA GLY A 107 22.33 39.02 -66.56
C GLY A 107 21.62 39.79 -65.43
N SER A 108 22.34 40.36 -64.47
CA SER A 108 21.74 41.23 -63.44
C SER A 108 21.81 42.71 -63.86
N GLU A 109 20.72 43.47 -63.73
CA GLU A 109 20.75 44.94 -63.85
C GLU A 109 21.82 45.50 -62.89
N THR A 110 22.27 46.75 -63.04
CA THR A 110 23.13 47.39 -62.03
C THR A 110 22.54 47.36 -60.62
N ALA A 111 21.24 47.10 -60.49
CA ALA A 111 20.54 46.80 -59.26
C ALA A 111 20.93 45.45 -58.59
N GLY A 112 21.63 44.53 -59.26
CA GLY A 112 21.99 43.23 -58.70
C GLY A 112 23.44 42.80 -58.90
N ASP A 113 24.35 43.73 -59.20
CA ASP A 113 25.75 43.61 -58.81
C ASP A 113 25.85 43.90 -57.30
N PRO A 114 26.29 42.95 -56.45
CA PRO A 114 26.35 43.15 -55.01
C PRO A 114 27.28 44.31 -54.60
N LEU A 115 28.27 44.68 -55.41
CA LEU A 115 29.26 45.71 -55.10
C LEU A 115 28.78 47.12 -55.47
N MET A 116 28.06 47.26 -56.58
CA MET A 116 27.59 48.54 -57.11
C MET A 116 26.15 48.90 -56.70
N GLN A 117 25.62 48.32 -55.61
CA GLN A 117 24.33 48.68 -55.01
C GLN A 117 24.42 49.96 -54.16
N PHE A 118 24.37 51.13 -54.81
CA PHE A 118 24.25 52.43 -54.14
C PHE A 118 23.39 53.42 -54.96
N MET A 119 22.98 54.52 -54.33
CA MET A 119 22.21 55.59 -54.97
C MET A 119 23.14 56.76 -55.30
N ASP A 120 22.93 57.40 -56.46
CA ASP A 120 23.67 58.59 -56.97
C ASP A 120 25.06 58.30 -57.59
N THR A 121 25.74 59.35 -58.05
CA THR A 121 27.11 59.32 -58.58
C THR A 121 28.16 59.51 -57.48
N MET A 122 29.41 59.13 -57.72
CA MET A 122 30.57 59.38 -56.84
C MET A 122 31.58 60.38 -57.46
N ASP A 123 31.18 61.12 -58.49
CA ASP A 123 32.05 61.97 -59.31
C ASP A 123 32.83 63.00 -58.46
N GLY A 124 32.16 63.74 -57.59
CA GLY A 124 32.79 64.70 -56.68
C GLY A 124 33.70 64.08 -55.62
N ALA A 125 33.41 62.84 -55.18
CA ALA A 125 34.17 62.14 -54.14
C ALA A 125 35.51 61.59 -54.65
N LEU A 126 35.59 61.25 -55.95
CA LEU A 126 36.76 60.71 -56.64
C LEU A 126 37.73 61.79 -57.18
N GLN A 127 37.46 63.07 -56.90
CA GLN A 127 38.29 64.20 -57.33
C GLN A 127 39.28 64.68 -56.27
N ASN A 128 40.29 65.45 -56.70
CA ASN A 128 41.31 66.12 -55.86
C ASN A 128 42.28 65.18 -55.15
N GLY A 129 42.66 64.13 -55.87
CA GLY A 129 43.53 63.09 -55.40
C GLY A 129 44.90 62.99 -56.05
N SER A 130 45.78 62.16 -55.49
CA SER A 130 47.10 61.89 -56.11
C SER A 130 46.97 61.13 -57.44
N GLU A 131 45.95 60.27 -57.56
CA GLU A 131 45.56 59.60 -58.80
C GLU A 131 44.03 59.48 -58.80
N GLN A 132 43.38 60.10 -59.77
CA GLN A 132 41.90 60.21 -59.84
C GLN A 132 41.28 59.21 -60.84
N ILE A 133 42.10 58.69 -61.74
CA ILE A 133 41.71 57.78 -62.82
C ILE A 133 42.89 56.84 -63.08
N TYR A 134 42.60 55.59 -63.42
CA TYR A 134 43.58 54.56 -63.76
C TYR A 134 43.56 54.29 -65.26
N ILE A 135 44.72 54.33 -65.90
CA ILE A 135 44.87 54.04 -67.33
C ILE A 135 45.71 52.76 -67.48
N PRO A 136 45.21 51.71 -68.15
CA PRO A 136 45.98 50.48 -68.33
C PRO A 136 47.15 50.67 -69.31
N ASP A 137 48.20 49.86 -69.18
CA ASP A 137 49.29 49.78 -70.16
C ASP A 137 48.86 49.07 -71.46
N THR A 138 49.78 48.91 -72.42
CA THR A 138 49.55 48.56 -73.84
C THR A 138 48.70 47.32 -74.12
N GLU A 139 48.55 46.44 -73.14
CA GLU A 139 47.74 45.23 -73.24
C GLU A 139 46.31 45.39 -72.71
N GLY A 140 45.99 46.49 -72.02
CA GLY A 140 44.66 46.82 -71.51
C GLY A 140 44.30 46.11 -70.19
N TRP A 141 43.03 46.24 -69.80
CA TRP A 141 42.45 45.54 -68.65
C TRP A 141 42.30 44.04 -68.93
N ARG A 142 42.29 43.20 -67.88
CA ARG A 142 41.93 41.78 -68.01
C ARG A 142 40.46 41.64 -68.39
N ASP A 143 40.14 40.61 -69.16
CA ASP A 143 38.76 40.36 -69.62
C ASP A 143 37.79 40.07 -68.44
N THR A 144 38.33 39.67 -67.29
CA THR A 144 37.61 39.43 -66.03
C THR A 144 37.47 40.68 -65.15
N THR A 145 38.04 41.81 -65.57
CA THR A 145 37.97 43.05 -64.79
C THR A 145 36.70 43.80 -65.15
N VAL A 146 35.90 44.07 -64.12
CA VAL A 146 34.74 44.94 -64.21
C VAL A 146 35.21 46.39 -64.02
N LEU A 147 35.06 47.18 -65.07
CA LEU A 147 35.28 48.62 -65.02
C LEU A 147 33.95 49.26 -64.63
N ALA A 148 33.82 49.61 -63.35
CA ALA A 148 32.55 49.98 -62.76
C ALA A 148 32.23 51.48 -62.93
N VAL A 149 33.28 52.32 -62.87
CA VAL A 149 33.19 53.76 -63.14
C VAL A 149 34.34 54.13 -64.07
N THR A 150 34.04 54.75 -65.21
CA THR A 150 34.99 55.02 -66.29
C THR A 150 34.95 56.48 -66.76
N ASP A 151 36.07 56.93 -67.33
CA ASP A 151 36.19 58.17 -68.10
C ASP A 151 36.54 57.77 -69.55
N GLU A 152 35.51 57.42 -70.34
CA GLU A 152 35.69 56.97 -71.73
C GLU A 152 36.18 58.10 -72.65
N ASP A 153 35.88 59.35 -72.27
CA ASP A 153 36.20 60.55 -73.04
C ASP A 153 37.54 61.20 -72.62
N HIS A 154 38.34 60.49 -71.81
CA HIS A 154 39.60 61.00 -71.30
C HIS A 154 40.53 61.43 -72.47
N PRO A 155 41.07 62.67 -72.49
CA PRO A 155 41.78 63.20 -73.65
C PRO A 155 42.94 62.33 -74.15
N GLU A 156 43.66 61.71 -73.23
CA GLU A 156 44.84 60.87 -73.53
C GLU A 156 44.46 59.45 -73.98
N VAL A 157 43.20 59.04 -73.79
CA VAL A 157 42.61 57.82 -74.37
C VAL A 157 42.11 58.12 -75.79
N LEU A 158 41.46 59.28 -75.99
CA LEU A 158 40.90 59.69 -77.29
C LEU A 158 41.95 60.06 -78.35
N ASP A 159 43.07 60.65 -77.94
CA ASP A 159 44.16 61.04 -78.85
C ASP A 159 45.12 59.88 -79.19
N GLY A 160 44.90 58.71 -78.58
CA GLY A 160 45.69 57.50 -78.76
C GLY A 160 47.06 57.54 -78.09
N THR A 161 47.28 58.45 -77.12
CA THR A 161 48.49 58.49 -76.30
C THR A 161 48.63 57.23 -75.47
N TYR A 162 47.50 56.70 -74.98
CA TYR A 162 47.43 55.47 -74.20
C TYR A 162 46.54 54.39 -74.88
N PRO A 163 46.75 53.10 -74.53
CA PRO A 163 46.28 51.92 -75.28
C PRO A 163 44.78 51.60 -75.13
N PRO A 164 44.23 50.60 -75.87
CA PRO A 164 42.78 50.52 -76.11
C PRO A 164 42.02 49.92 -74.92
N GLY A 165 41.70 50.76 -73.93
CA GLY A 165 40.75 50.49 -72.86
C GLY A 165 40.32 51.80 -72.20
N PRO A 166 39.07 51.93 -71.72
CA PRO A 166 38.64 53.16 -71.07
C PRO A 166 39.44 53.36 -69.76
N ALA A 167 39.72 54.62 -69.44
CA ALA A 167 40.29 54.97 -68.16
C ALA A 167 39.24 54.69 -67.07
N ALA A 168 39.64 54.10 -65.94
CA ALA A 168 38.71 53.65 -64.90
C ALA A 168 38.95 54.39 -63.59
N ALA A 169 37.89 54.93 -63.00
CA ALA A 169 37.91 55.50 -61.66
C ALA A 169 37.62 54.43 -60.61
N VAL A 170 36.83 53.41 -60.96
CA VAL A 170 36.61 52.22 -60.14
C VAL A 170 36.70 50.98 -61.02
N ALA A 171 37.57 50.05 -60.65
CA ALA A 171 37.74 48.76 -61.32
C ALA A 171 37.84 47.66 -60.28
N TYR A 172 37.18 46.53 -60.49
CA TYR A 172 37.30 45.38 -59.58
C TYR A 172 37.17 44.06 -60.34
N GLY A 173 37.62 42.96 -59.74
CA GLY A 173 37.52 41.64 -60.35
C GLY A 173 38.32 40.59 -59.60
N ARG A 174 38.22 39.34 -60.03
CA ARG A 174 39.05 38.25 -59.49
C ARG A 174 40.51 38.47 -59.86
N ALA A 175 41.39 38.41 -58.86
CA ALA A 175 42.81 38.71 -59.05
C ALA A 175 43.44 37.80 -60.12
N PHE A 176 44.29 38.38 -60.97
CA PHE A 176 45.00 37.70 -62.05
C PHE A 176 44.09 37.08 -63.13
N GLY A 177 42.78 37.29 -63.04
CA GLY A 177 41.78 36.67 -63.92
C GLY A 177 41.52 35.18 -63.65
N ASP A 178 41.78 34.71 -62.42
CA ASP A 178 41.43 33.35 -61.97
C ASP A 178 40.26 33.41 -60.99
N ASP A 179 39.16 32.74 -61.33
CA ASP A 179 37.93 32.73 -60.54
C ASP A 179 38.08 32.11 -59.14
N THR A 180 39.19 31.41 -58.86
CA THR A 180 39.49 30.83 -57.54
C THR A 180 40.20 31.80 -56.60
N ASN A 181 40.75 32.90 -57.12
CA ASN A 181 41.40 33.93 -56.32
C ASN A 181 40.40 34.88 -55.65
N GLY A 182 40.87 35.66 -54.70
CA GLY A 182 40.11 36.72 -54.06
C GLY A 182 39.78 37.87 -55.03
N ILE A 183 38.82 38.70 -54.63
CA ILE A 183 38.43 39.87 -55.41
C ILE A 183 39.35 41.04 -55.05
N VAL A 184 39.77 41.77 -56.07
CA VAL A 184 40.58 42.98 -55.97
C VAL A 184 39.73 44.16 -56.42
N MET A 185 39.81 45.31 -55.73
CA MET A 185 39.11 46.55 -56.06
C MET A 185 40.04 47.75 -56.02
N TYR A 186 40.00 48.53 -57.10
CA TYR A 186 40.69 49.80 -57.26
C TYR A 186 39.68 50.93 -57.27
N GLU A 187 39.96 51.96 -56.47
CA GLU A 187 39.10 53.12 -56.32
C GLU A 187 39.94 54.40 -56.37
N GLY A 188 39.60 55.30 -57.29
CA GLY A 188 40.23 56.60 -57.48
C GLY A 188 40.21 57.46 -56.20
N SER A 189 41.05 58.48 -56.17
CA SER A 189 41.44 59.11 -54.89
C SER A 189 40.38 59.95 -54.16
N HIS A 190 40.60 60.06 -52.84
CA HIS A 190 39.74 60.61 -51.80
C HIS A 190 39.75 62.16 -51.64
N SER A 191 38.65 62.81 -52.01
CA SER A 191 38.07 63.83 -51.14
C SER A 191 36.65 63.42 -50.81
N ILE A 192 36.51 62.48 -49.86
CA ILE A 192 35.21 62.01 -49.33
C ILE A 192 34.49 63.12 -48.53
N ALA A 193 35.02 64.36 -48.56
CA ALA A 193 34.40 65.57 -48.06
C ALA A 193 34.39 66.70 -49.11
N GLY A 194 34.79 66.40 -50.35
CA GLY A 194 34.94 67.34 -51.46
C GLY A 194 33.77 67.34 -52.43
N GLY A 195 33.04 66.22 -52.53
CA GLY A 195 31.74 66.10 -53.22
C GLY A 195 30.54 66.42 -52.31
N SER A 196 29.33 66.28 -52.83
CA SER A 196 28.10 66.34 -52.03
C SER A 196 28.04 65.20 -51.01
N GLU A 197 27.16 65.32 -50.00
CA GLU A 197 26.99 64.27 -48.99
C GLU A 197 26.60 62.93 -49.64
N GLU A 198 25.74 62.98 -50.65
CA GLU A 198 25.29 61.84 -51.45
C GLU A 198 26.44 61.18 -52.22
N GLU A 199 27.29 61.97 -52.90
CA GLU A 199 28.44 61.45 -53.63
C GLU A 199 29.48 60.79 -52.71
N ASN A 200 29.67 61.35 -51.52
CA ASN A 200 30.56 60.80 -50.51
C ASN A 200 30.01 59.49 -49.91
N VAL A 201 28.69 59.39 -49.74
CA VAL A 201 28.02 58.15 -49.30
C VAL A 201 28.10 57.08 -50.38
N ALA A 202 27.89 57.43 -51.66
CA ALA A 202 28.01 56.52 -52.80
C ALA A 202 29.41 55.88 -52.85
N ALA A 203 30.48 56.69 -52.76
CA ALA A 203 31.86 56.17 -52.70
C ALA A 203 32.10 55.25 -51.49
N ALA A 204 31.63 55.64 -50.30
CA ALA A 204 31.78 54.82 -49.11
C ALA A 204 30.98 53.49 -49.18
N ARG A 205 29.83 53.48 -49.88
CA ARG A 205 29.00 52.28 -50.08
C ARG A 205 29.67 51.24 -50.95
N VAL A 206 30.41 51.63 -51.98
CA VAL A 206 31.16 50.67 -52.83
C VAL A 206 32.15 49.86 -52.00
N TYR A 207 32.96 50.54 -51.18
CA TYR A 207 33.85 49.88 -50.22
C TYR A 207 33.07 49.03 -49.18
N GLY A 208 31.96 49.56 -48.66
CA GLY A 208 31.12 48.84 -47.69
C GLY A 208 30.52 47.54 -48.23
N ASN A 209 30.03 47.56 -49.47
CA ASN A 209 29.52 46.38 -50.16
C ASN A 209 30.63 45.36 -50.42
N PHE A 210 31.82 45.83 -50.77
CA PHE A 210 33.02 45.00 -50.93
C PHE A 210 33.41 44.27 -49.64
N LEU A 211 33.35 44.96 -48.50
CA LEU A 211 33.55 44.36 -47.17
C LEU A 211 32.49 43.29 -46.86
N LEU A 212 31.21 43.56 -47.15
CA LEU A 212 30.12 42.59 -46.92
C LEU A 212 30.28 41.35 -47.80
N GLN A 213 30.63 41.52 -49.07
CA GLN A 213 30.87 40.43 -50.01
C GLN A 213 32.04 39.54 -49.55
N ALA A 214 33.12 40.14 -49.03
CA ALA A 214 34.23 39.40 -48.43
C ALA A 214 33.74 38.49 -47.28
N GLY A 215 32.88 39.00 -46.40
CA GLY A 215 32.29 38.20 -45.32
C GLY A 215 31.36 37.08 -45.82
N ILE A 216 30.59 37.33 -46.89
CA ILE A 216 29.67 36.35 -47.48
C ILE A 216 30.42 35.17 -48.12
N GLU A 217 31.49 35.43 -48.86
CA GLU A 217 32.26 34.38 -49.54
C GLU A 217 33.20 33.63 -48.59
N ARG A 218 33.65 34.28 -47.51
CA ARG A 218 34.64 33.69 -46.59
C ARG A 218 34.04 32.98 -45.38
N ARG A 219 32.74 33.12 -45.11
CA ARG A 219 32.05 32.34 -44.07
C ARG A 219 31.97 30.84 -44.43
N PRO A 220 31.77 29.96 -43.44
CA PRO A 220 31.43 28.55 -43.68
C PRO A 220 30.18 28.43 -44.55
N GLN A 221 30.21 27.59 -45.58
CA GLN A 221 29.06 27.29 -46.41
C GLN A 221 28.38 26.02 -45.89
N ILE A 222 27.11 26.13 -45.54
CA ILE A 222 26.30 25.05 -44.99
C ILE A 222 25.38 24.54 -46.10
N LYS A 223 25.40 23.24 -46.36
CA LYS A 223 24.47 22.58 -47.27
C LYS A 223 23.83 21.40 -46.56
N MET A 224 22.55 21.51 -46.24
CA MET A 224 21.78 20.42 -45.68
C MET A 224 20.99 19.71 -46.79
N ASP A 225 20.76 18.41 -46.63
CA ASP A 225 19.91 17.64 -47.53
C ASP A 225 18.46 18.16 -47.49
N LEU A 226 17.72 18.02 -48.60
CA LEU A 226 16.29 18.35 -48.61
C LEU A 226 15.57 17.38 -47.67
N LEU A 227 14.92 17.92 -46.65
CA LEU A 227 14.10 17.13 -45.73
C LEU A 227 12.99 16.42 -46.53
N PRO A 228 12.72 15.12 -46.28
CA PRO A 228 11.44 14.55 -46.65
C PRO A 228 10.33 15.36 -45.97
N VAL A 229 9.14 15.40 -46.59
CA VAL A 229 7.95 16.01 -45.97
C VAL A 229 7.76 15.34 -44.61
N TYR A 230 7.73 16.15 -43.54
CA TYR A 230 7.49 15.68 -42.17
C TYR A 230 6.22 14.84 -42.14
N ASN A 231 6.34 13.61 -41.63
CA ASN A 231 5.21 12.77 -41.31
C ASN A 231 4.88 13.05 -39.83
N PRO A 232 3.64 13.43 -39.48
CA PRO A 232 3.26 13.68 -38.09
C PRO A 232 3.59 12.51 -37.15
N ASN A 233 3.66 11.29 -37.68
CA ASN A 233 3.92 10.05 -36.95
C ASN A 233 5.42 9.69 -36.82
N ASP A 234 6.37 10.60 -37.07
CA ASP A 234 7.80 10.34 -36.89
C ASP A 234 8.29 10.96 -35.56
N ASP A 235 8.55 10.12 -34.53
CA ASP A 235 9.04 10.52 -33.19
C ASP A 235 10.39 11.28 -33.19
N ALA A 236 11.05 11.41 -34.34
CA ALA A 236 12.34 12.06 -34.48
C ALA A 236 12.66 12.53 -35.91
N ILE A 237 13.43 13.61 -36.02
CA ILE A 237 13.86 14.20 -37.30
C ILE A 237 15.38 14.16 -37.43
N THR A 238 15.90 13.40 -38.39
CA THR A 238 17.35 13.35 -38.65
C THR A 238 17.81 14.37 -39.70
N PHE A 239 18.75 15.23 -39.31
CA PHE A 239 19.42 16.19 -40.19
C PHE A 239 20.73 15.64 -40.72
N ASN A 240 20.92 15.69 -42.05
CA ASN A 240 22.18 15.33 -42.71
C ASN A 240 22.66 16.47 -43.61
N GLY A 241 23.97 16.71 -43.62
CA GLY A 241 24.53 17.73 -44.49
C GLY A 241 26.05 17.72 -44.62
N GLU A 242 26.54 18.72 -45.35
CA GLU A 242 27.95 18.97 -45.62
C GLU A 242 28.29 20.43 -45.33
N VAL A 243 29.44 20.67 -44.70
CA VAL A 243 30.02 22.00 -44.51
C VAL A 243 31.32 22.13 -45.27
N SER A 244 31.48 23.26 -45.97
CA SER A 244 32.71 23.63 -46.67
C SER A 244 33.14 25.04 -46.31
N GLY A 245 34.41 25.38 -46.53
CA GLY A 245 34.96 26.68 -46.19
C GLY A 245 36.49 26.66 -46.13
N ILE A 246 37.08 27.84 -45.96
CA ILE A 246 38.53 28.04 -46.10
C ILE A 246 39.33 27.86 -44.80
N ALA A 247 38.68 27.62 -43.66
CA ALA A 247 39.35 27.51 -42.35
C ALA A 247 38.84 26.33 -41.48
N PRO A 248 38.95 25.07 -41.95
CA PRO A 248 38.65 23.91 -41.10
C PRO A 248 39.62 23.84 -39.88
N PRO A 249 39.25 23.18 -38.77
CA PRO A 249 38.00 22.44 -38.54
C PRO A 249 36.80 23.36 -38.25
N PHE A 250 35.59 22.83 -38.43
CA PHE A 250 34.33 23.49 -38.11
C PHE A 250 33.75 22.93 -36.80
N THR A 251 33.04 23.79 -36.06
CA THR A 251 32.26 23.42 -34.87
C THR A 251 30.79 23.70 -35.12
N TYR A 252 29.93 22.82 -34.59
CA TYR A 252 28.48 22.83 -34.81
C TYR A 252 27.77 23.12 -33.49
N GLN A 253 26.63 23.80 -33.59
CA GLN A 253 25.73 24.03 -32.47
C GLN A 253 24.30 24.05 -32.99
N TRP A 254 23.51 23.08 -32.56
CA TRP A 254 22.06 23.04 -32.77
C TRP A 254 21.30 23.76 -31.65
N GLN A 255 20.20 24.39 -32.01
CA GLN A 255 19.26 25.04 -31.10
C GLN A 255 17.84 25.00 -31.67
N ASP A 256 16.84 24.93 -30.79
CA ASP A 256 15.41 25.03 -31.09
C ASP A 256 14.77 26.22 -30.36
N ASN A 257 13.48 26.44 -30.57
CA ASN A 257 12.67 27.43 -29.86
C ASN A 257 11.41 26.83 -29.23
N CYS A 258 11.31 25.50 -29.13
CA CYS A 258 10.08 24.79 -28.82
C CYS A 258 10.25 23.65 -27.80
N GLY A 259 11.37 23.58 -27.08
CA GLY A 259 11.51 22.73 -25.89
C GLY A 259 12.11 21.35 -26.15
N GLY A 260 12.15 20.89 -27.39
CA GLY A 260 12.71 19.58 -27.75
C GLY A 260 14.23 19.49 -27.58
N SER A 261 14.79 18.35 -27.99
CA SER A 261 16.22 18.07 -27.77
C SER A 261 16.90 17.50 -29.00
N PHE A 262 18.22 17.70 -29.10
CA PHE A 262 19.05 17.06 -30.12
C PHE A 262 19.92 15.99 -29.46
N ASP A 263 20.08 14.84 -30.13
CA ASP A 263 20.93 13.74 -29.68
C ASP A 263 22.39 14.16 -29.39
N ASP A 264 22.98 15.01 -30.24
CA ASP A 264 24.26 15.66 -30.00
C ASP A 264 24.33 17.00 -30.76
N THR A 265 24.21 18.10 -30.02
CA THR A 265 24.28 19.46 -30.56
C THR A 265 25.63 19.81 -31.19
N SER A 266 26.68 19.02 -30.95
CA SER A 266 28.04 19.28 -31.43
C SER A 266 28.39 18.61 -32.76
N LEU A 267 27.47 17.83 -33.32
CA LEU A 267 27.64 17.15 -34.61
C LEU A 267 26.95 17.91 -35.75
N LEU A 268 27.49 17.76 -36.97
CA LEU A 268 26.85 18.25 -38.19
C LEU A 268 25.54 17.50 -38.46
N ASN A 269 25.58 16.18 -38.33
CA ASN A 269 24.43 15.32 -38.48
C ASN A 269 23.90 15.01 -37.07
N ALA A 270 22.68 15.45 -36.80
CA ALA A 270 22.03 15.32 -35.50
C ALA A 270 20.56 14.93 -35.70
N THR A 271 20.00 14.28 -34.70
CA THR A 271 18.60 13.86 -34.64
C THR A 271 17.89 14.73 -33.62
N TYR A 272 16.84 15.41 -34.05
CA TYR A 272 15.94 16.18 -33.19
C TYR A 272 14.81 15.28 -32.69
N ILE A 273 14.54 15.35 -31.39
CA ILE A 273 13.44 14.68 -30.70
C ILE A 273 12.49 15.79 -30.23
N PRO A 274 11.25 15.84 -30.73
CA PRO A 274 10.23 16.80 -30.31
C PRO A 274 9.95 16.72 -28.80
N ASP A 275 9.36 17.80 -28.27
CA ASP A 275 8.80 17.80 -26.91
C ASP A 275 7.29 17.66 -27.05
N ASP A 276 6.76 16.50 -26.67
CA ASP A 276 5.36 16.13 -26.90
C ASP A 276 4.39 16.92 -26.01
N THR A 277 4.89 17.75 -25.09
CA THR A 277 4.08 18.58 -24.18
C THR A 277 3.77 19.99 -24.67
N VAL A 278 4.10 20.33 -25.91
CA VAL A 278 3.96 21.70 -26.38
C VAL A 278 2.82 21.83 -27.36
N GLU A 279 1.86 22.71 -27.03
CA GLU A 279 0.74 23.10 -27.91
C GLU A 279 1.15 23.20 -29.37
N ALA A 280 0.28 22.78 -30.28
CA ALA A 280 0.52 22.78 -31.72
C ALA A 280 1.15 24.10 -32.23
N GLN A 281 2.46 24.07 -32.51
CA GLN A 281 3.22 25.26 -32.86
C GLN A 281 4.25 25.01 -33.97
N THR A 282 4.72 26.11 -34.59
CA THR A 282 5.83 26.05 -35.55
C THR A 282 7.18 26.12 -34.84
N CYS A 283 7.90 25.01 -34.80
CA CYS A 283 9.27 24.89 -34.33
C CYS A 283 10.28 25.40 -35.37
N LEU A 284 11.28 26.18 -34.94
CA LEU A 284 12.39 26.68 -35.77
C LEU A 284 13.72 26.08 -35.30
N LEU A 285 14.17 25.05 -36.00
CA LEU A 285 15.41 24.33 -35.71
C LEU A 285 16.58 24.98 -36.42
N THR A 286 17.61 25.44 -35.69
CA THR A 286 18.72 26.22 -36.25
C THR A 286 20.07 25.55 -36.02
N LEU A 287 20.85 25.39 -37.09
CA LEU A 287 22.25 24.97 -37.04
C LEU A 287 23.16 26.19 -37.20
N ILE A 288 24.04 26.40 -36.22
CA ILE A 288 25.12 27.40 -36.28
C ILE A 288 26.44 26.68 -36.52
N VAL A 289 27.17 27.13 -37.54
CA VAL A 289 28.49 26.60 -37.90
C VAL A 289 29.54 27.69 -37.73
N THR A 290 30.59 27.37 -36.97
CA THR A 290 31.73 28.26 -36.75
C THR A 290 33.00 27.62 -37.31
N ASP A 291 33.83 28.38 -38.02
CA ASP A 291 35.16 27.90 -38.44
C ASP A 291 36.26 28.22 -37.42
N ASN A 292 37.48 27.74 -37.69
CA ASN A 292 38.64 27.95 -36.82
C ASN A 292 39.06 29.44 -36.70
N CYS A 293 38.55 30.31 -37.57
CA CYS A 293 38.79 31.75 -37.52
C CYS A 293 37.68 32.50 -36.75
N GLY A 294 36.66 31.80 -36.27
CA GLY A 294 35.52 32.38 -35.54
C GLY A 294 34.43 32.95 -36.46
N ARG A 295 34.49 32.73 -37.77
CA ARG A 295 33.43 33.15 -38.70
C ARG A 295 32.24 32.22 -38.56
N ARG A 296 31.05 32.79 -38.55
CA ARG A 296 29.80 32.07 -38.31
C ARG A 296 28.87 32.16 -39.52
N ASN A 297 28.21 31.04 -39.81
CA ASN A 297 27.04 31.00 -40.69
C ASN A 297 25.97 30.14 -40.02
N PHE A 298 24.71 30.31 -40.40
CA PHE A 298 23.60 29.52 -39.85
C PHE A 298 22.58 29.15 -40.92
N THR A 299 21.80 28.10 -40.65
CA THR A 299 20.63 27.70 -41.43
C THR A 299 19.51 27.32 -40.46
N SER A 300 18.25 27.57 -40.84
CA SER A 300 17.09 27.30 -39.99
C SER A 300 15.99 26.55 -40.75
N PHE A 301 15.26 25.67 -40.05
CA PHE A 301 14.22 24.78 -40.57
C PHE A 301 12.92 24.96 -39.79
N PRO A 302 11.82 25.38 -40.43
CA PRO A 302 10.50 25.39 -39.80
C PRO A 302 9.85 23.98 -39.85
N VAL A 303 9.31 23.51 -38.72
CA VAL A 303 8.59 22.23 -38.55
C VAL A 303 7.27 22.49 -37.81
N PHE A 304 6.18 21.78 -38.13
CA PHE A 304 4.85 21.94 -37.52
C PHE A 304 4.41 20.61 -36.87
N PHE A 305 3.92 20.65 -35.62
CA PHE A 305 3.49 19.48 -34.83
C PHE A 305 1.98 19.60 -34.50
N GLU A 306 1.23 18.48 -34.59
CA GLU A 306 -0.17 18.30 -34.11
C GLU A 306 -0.13 17.29 -32.94
N ILE A 307 -1.00 17.46 -31.92
CA ILE A 307 -1.03 16.64 -30.68
C ILE A 307 -2.08 15.52 -30.80
N ASP A 308 -1.73 14.36 -30.25
CA ASP A 308 -2.44 13.09 -30.16
C ASP A 308 -2.08 12.58 -28.74
N ILE A 309 -3.01 12.67 -27.78
CA ILE A 309 -2.72 12.55 -26.33
C ILE A 309 -2.67 11.07 -25.92
N ASP A 310 -3.59 10.27 -26.43
CA ASP A 310 -3.77 8.84 -26.16
C ASP A 310 -3.02 7.90 -27.14
N GLY A 311 -2.47 8.45 -28.22
CA GLY A 311 -1.70 7.71 -29.23
C GLY A 311 -2.56 6.87 -30.19
N ASP A 312 -3.85 7.15 -30.32
CA ASP A 312 -4.78 6.40 -31.17
C ASP A 312 -4.64 6.75 -32.68
N ASN A 313 -3.83 7.77 -33.01
CA ASN A 313 -3.58 8.37 -34.33
C ASN A 313 -4.69 9.31 -34.84
N ILE A 314 -5.56 9.75 -33.95
CA ILE A 314 -6.49 10.86 -34.10
C ILE A 314 -5.85 12.05 -33.38
N THR A 315 -6.24 13.24 -33.82
CA THR A 315 -5.59 14.47 -33.35
C THR A 315 -6.65 15.19 -32.55
N LYS A 316 -6.28 15.78 -31.41
CA LYS A 316 -7.17 16.52 -30.50
C LYS A 316 -8.32 17.26 -31.19
N THR A 317 -8.01 18.04 -32.23
CA THR A 317 -9.02 18.79 -33.02
C THR A 317 -10.10 17.98 -33.77
N LYS A 318 -10.01 16.66 -33.77
CA LYS A 318 -10.92 15.70 -34.42
C LYS A 318 -11.34 14.56 -33.49
N ASP A 319 -10.68 14.43 -32.35
CA ASP A 319 -11.11 13.54 -31.28
C ASP A 319 -12.41 14.04 -30.67
N LEU A 320 -13.16 13.12 -30.09
CA LEU A 320 -14.33 13.42 -29.28
C LEU A 320 -14.19 12.87 -27.85
N ASP A 321 -13.02 12.34 -27.53
CA ASP A 321 -12.60 11.64 -26.32
C ASP A 321 -11.08 11.69 -26.38
N ASP A 322 -10.55 12.87 -26.04
CA ASP A 322 -9.18 13.31 -26.30
C ASP A 322 -8.12 12.49 -25.53
N ASP A 323 -8.48 11.88 -24.41
CA ASP A 323 -7.63 11.01 -23.59
C ASP A 323 -8.12 9.56 -23.51
N ASN A 324 -9.21 9.19 -24.19
CA ASN A 324 -9.66 7.80 -24.37
C ASN A 324 -9.91 7.05 -23.05
N ASP A 325 -10.36 7.77 -22.02
CA ASP A 325 -10.83 7.18 -20.76
C ASP A 325 -12.25 6.57 -20.90
N GLY A 326 -12.92 6.83 -22.02
CA GLY A 326 -14.25 6.35 -22.36
C GLY A 326 -15.37 7.35 -22.11
N ILE A 327 -15.05 8.55 -21.64
CA ILE A 327 -15.93 9.69 -21.46
C ILE A 327 -15.71 10.67 -22.63
N PRO A 328 -16.76 11.07 -23.36
CA PRO A 328 -16.56 12.01 -24.47
C PRO A 328 -16.36 13.46 -23.99
N ASP A 329 -15.43 14.20 -24.60
CA ASP A 329 -15.07 15.59 -24.24
C ASP A 329 -16.27 16.49 -23.92
N VAL A 330 -17.37 16.36 -24.67
CA VAL A 330 -18.58 17.18 -24.52
C VAL A 330 -19.28 16.99 -23.15
N VAL A 331 -19.00 15.88 -22.49
CA VAL A 331 -19.54 15.47 -21.20
C VAL A 331 -18.65 16.03 -20.10
N GLU A 332 -17.33 15.81 -20.16
CA GLU A 332 -16.36 16.39 -19.21
C GLU A 332 -16.38 17.91 -19.25
N GLU A 333 -16.40 18.52 -20.44
CA GLU A 333 -16.50 19.97 -20.58
C GLU A 333 -17.74 20.53 -19.85
N ASN A 334 -18.82 19.75 -19.73
CA ASN A 334 -20.12 20.14 -19.15
C ASN A 334 -20.61 21.55 -19.62
N GLY A 335 -20.29 21.88 -20.88
CA GLY A 335 -20.62 23.17 -21.51
C GLY A 335 -19.56 24.28 -21.40
N ASP A 336 -18.43 24.05 -20.73
CA ASP A 336 -17.23 24.89 -20.73
C ASP A 336 -16.00 24.16 -21.31
N PRO A 337 -15.56 24.47 -22.54
CA PRO A 337 -14.36 23.89 -23.16
C PRO A 337 -13.02 24.23 -22.49
N LEU A 338 -13.06 24.92 -21.36
CA LEU A 338 -11.90 25.28 -20.54
C LEU A 338 -12.09 24.82 -19.09
N ARG A 339 -12.98 23.85 -18.86
CA ARG A 339 -13.14 23.21 -17.55
C ARG A 339 -11.84 22.50 -17.18
N ASP A 340 -11.49 22.68 -15.92
CA ASP A 340 -10.25 22.27 -15.23
C ASP A 340 -10.70 22.19 -13.77
N THR A 341 -11.28 21.05 -13.40
CA THR A 341 -12.01 20.85 -12.14
C THR A 341 -11.06 20.91 -10.95
N ASP A 342 -9.92 20.20 -11.00
CA ASP A 342 -8.90 20.20 -9.94
C ASP A 342 -7.91 21.40 -10.00
N GLY A 343 -7.87 22.14 -11.10
CA GLY A 343 -7.03 23.32 -11.27
C GLY A 343 -5.55 23.04 -11.50
N ASP A 344 -5.16 21.82 -11.91
CA ASP A 344 -3.76 21.46 -12.17
C ASP A 344 -3.21 22.05 -13.49
N GLY A 345 -4.12 22.54 -14.35
CA GLY A 345 -3.84 23.17 -15.63
C GLY A 345 -3.91 22.24 -16.84
N ILE A 346 -4.34 20.99 -16.66
CA ILE A 346 -4.88 20.07 -17.66
C ILE A 346 -6.39 20.32 -17.71
N LEU A 347 -7.00 20.15 -18.88
CA LEU A 347 -8.45 20.34 -19.00
C LEU A 347 -9.09 18.98 -18.80
N ASP A 348 -10.25 18.92 -18.16
CA ASP A 348 -10.97 17.67 -17.87
C ASP A 348 -11.04 16.74 -19.10
N SER A 349 -11.30 17.31 -20.29
CA SER A 349 -11.30 16.57 -21.57
C SER A 349 -9.91 16.04 -22.01
N SER A 350 -8.94 15.92 -21.13
CA SER A 350 -7.55 15.51 -21.38
C SER A 350 -6.88 15.07 -20.07
N ASP A 351 -7.69 14.88 -19.04
CA ASP A 351 -7.35 14.55 -17.67
C ASP A 351 -7.93 13.17 -17.36
N LEU A 352 -7.12 12.26 -16.82
CA LEU A 352 -7.58 10.91 -16.49
C LEU A 352 -8.13 10.77 -15.06
N ASP A 353 -8.14 11.86 -14.29
CA ASP A 353 -8.48 11.97 -12.87
C ASP A 353 -8.90 13.44 -12.61
N SER A 354 -10.04 13.83 -13.22
CA SER A 354 -10.45 15.23 -13.44
C SER A 354 -10.64 16.05 -12.15
N ASP A 355 -10.99 15.42 -11.04
CA ASP A 355 -11.09 16.02 -9.71
C ASP A 355 -9.90 15.67 -8.79
N ASN A 356 -8.97 14.82 -9.26
CA ASN A 356 -7.69 14.49 -8.64
C ASN A 356 -7.82 13.79 -7.28
N ASP A 357 -8.95 13.13 -7.06
CA ASP A 357 -9.25 12.33 -5.89
C ASP A 357 -8.51 10.97 -5.93
N GLY A 358 -7.87 10.63 -7.05
CA GLY A 358 -7.05 9.43 -7.24
C GLY A 358 -7.84 8.19 -7.61
N ILE A 359 -9.15 8.28 -7.77
CA ILE A 359 -9.96 7.41 -8.61
C ILE A 359 -9.69 7.85 -10.07
N LEU A 360 -9.99 7.00 -11.05
CA LEU A 360 -9.73 7.34 -12.46
C LEU A 360 -11.08 7.57 -13.11
N ASP A 361 -11.19 8.57 -13.99
CA ASP A 361 -12.44 8.94 -14.66
C ASP A 361 -13.10 7.72 -15.35
N ILE A 362 -12.31 6.80 -15.94
CA ILE A 362 -12.79 5.53 -16.51
C ILE A 362 -13.57 4.64 -15.51
N LEU A 363 -13.23 4.68 -14.21
CA LEU A 363 -13.92 3.97 -13.12
C LEU A 363 -15.23 4.65 -12.72
N GLU A 364 -15.34 5.95 -12.97
CA GLU A 364 -16.42 6.81 -12.50
C GLU A 364 -17.35 7.29 -13.61
N GLY A 365 -16.99 7.06 -14.88
CA GLY A 365 -17.74 7.45 -16.08
C GLY A 365 -18.91 6.53 -16.44
N GLY A 366 -19.13 5.44 -15.68
CA GLY A 366 -20.31 4.57 -15.80
C GLY A 366 -20.08 3.24 -16.51
N LEU A 367 -18.82 2.89 -16.81
CA LEU A 367 -18.44 1.55 -17.25
C LEU A 367 -18.49 0.57 -16.06
N THR A 368 -18.93 -0.67 -16.32
CA THR A 368 -18.86 -1.72 -15.29
C THR A 368 -17.43 -2.25 -15.14
N ASP A 369 -17.05 -2.77 -13.96
CA ASP A 369 -15.74 -3.42 -13.73
C ASP A 369 -15.37 -4.47 -14.80
N ALA A 370 -16.38 -5.18 -15.30
CA ALA A 370 -16.19 -6.20 -16.33
C ALA A 370 -15.87 -5.62 -17.70
N GLN A 371 -16.33 -4.40 -17.99
CA GLN A 371 -15.98 -3.64 -19.17
C GLN A 371 -14.58 -3.04 -18.99
N ILE A 372 -14.33 -2.34 -17.89
CA ILE A 372 -13.01 -1.73 -17.61
C ILE A 372 -11.92 -2.78 -17.68
N ALA A 373 -12.05 -3.89 -16.97
CA ALA A 373 -11.06 -4.98 -17.02
C ALA A 373 -10.91 -5.66 -18.40
N ALA A 374 -11.84 -5.43 -19.33
CA ALA A 374 -11.73 -5.88 -20.71
C ALA A 374 -11.08 -4.85 -21.63
N TYR A 375 -11.34 -3.56 -21.41
CA TYR A 375 -10.92 -2.47 -22.28
C TYR A 375 -9.62 -1.79 -21.83
N ASP A 376 -9.40 -1.65 -20.53
CA ASP A 376 -8.12 -1.27 -19.93
C ASP A 376 -7.50 -2.50 -19.25
N THR A 377 -6.70 -3.28 -20.00
CA THR A 377 -6.08 -4.50 -19.47
C THR A 377 -4.75 -4.29 -18.76
N ASN A 378 -4.19 -3.07 -18.86
CA ASN A 378 -2.90 -2.71 -18.27
C ASN A 378 -3.06 -1.78 -17.05
N ASN A 379 -4.28 -1.31 -16.78
CA ASN A 379 -4.69 -0.41 -15.71
C ASN A 379 -3.92 0.91 -15.76
N ASP A 380 -3.80 1.51 -16.94
CA ASP A 380 -3.14 2.80 -17.15
C ASP A 380 -4.10 3.98 -17.37
N GLY A 381 -5.41 3.75 -17.25
CA GLY A 381 -6.46 4.77 -17.39
C GLY A 381 -6.96 4.94 -18.82
N PHE A 382 -6.22 4.44 -19.82
CA PHE A 382 -6.62 4.49 -21.21
C PHE A 382 -7.37 3.23 -21.63
N ILE A 383 -8.37 3.39 -22.48
CA ILE A 383 -8.89 2.27 -23.26
C ILE A 383 -7.78 1.75 -24.19
N ASP A 384 -7.47 0.46 -24.07
CA ASP A 384 -6.35 -0.14 -24.78
C ASP A 384 -6.46 0.02 -26.31
N ASN A 385 -5.37 0.47 -26.92
CA ASN A 385 -5.22 0.65 -28.36
C ASN A 385 -5.34 -0.64 -29.23
N THR A 386 -5.71 -1.78 -28.63
CA THR A 386 -6.03 -3.03 -29.34
C THR A 386 -7.44 -3.08 -29.90
N TYR A 387 -8.32 -2.16 -29.48
CA TYR A 387 -9.67 -1.98 -29.99
C TYR A 387 -9.68 -1.11 -31.25
N VAL A 388 -10.87 -0.95 -31.86
CA VAL A 388 -11.03 -0.15 -33.08
C VAL A 388 -11.71 1.15 -32.70
N PHE A 389 -10.98 2.25 -32.85
CA PHE A 389 -11.53 3.60 -32.75
C PHE A 389 -12.06 4.06 -34.10
N GLY A 390 -13.17 4.80 -34.05
CA GLY A 390 -13.81 5.43 -35.19
C GLY A 390 -12.94 6.55 -35.78
N LEU A 391 -13.44 7.29 -36.77
CA LEU A 391 -12.72 8.48 -37.26
C LEU A 391 -12.85 9.71 -36.33
N ASN A 392 -13.53 9.54 -35.21
CA ASN A 392 -14.01 10.56 -34.27
C ASN A 392 -13.52 10.31 -32.84
N GLY A 393 -12.44 9.55 -32.63
CA GLY A 393 -11.87 9.30 -31.30
C GLY A 393 -12.50 8.13 -30.57
N LEU A 394 -13.82 8.09 -30.51
CA LEU A 394 -14.53 7.07 -29.74
C LEU A 394 -14.30 5.63 -30.24
N ILE A 395 -14.22 4.70 -29.30
CA ILE A 395 -14.22 3.26 -29.57
C ILE A 395 -15.55 2.82 -30.20
N ASP A 396 -15.47 2.13 -31.36
CA ASP A 396 -16.64 1.68 -32.13
C ASP A 396 -17.61 0.79 -31.29
N ASP A 397 -17.06 0.04 -30.33
CA ASP A 397 -17.81 -0.89 -29.48
C ASP A 397 -18.65 -0.17 -28.41
N TYR A 398 -18.38 1.10 -28.11
CA TYR A 398 -19.16 1.94 -27.20
C TYR A 398 -20.13 2.86 -27.91
N GLU A 399 -20.13 2.92 -29.24
CA GLU A 399 -21.04 3.80 -29.95
C GLU A 399 -22.38 3.11 -30.25
N ILE A 400 -23.49 3.87 -30.22
CA ILE A 400 -24.82 3.40 -30.72
C ILE A 400 -24.68 2.80 -32.13
N SER A 401 -23.81 3.40 -32.93
CA SER A 401 -23.28 2.84 -34.17
C SER A 401 -21.95 3.51 -34.50
N PRO A 402 -21.00 2.84 -35.16
CA PRO A 402 -19.73 3.44 -35.56
C PRO A 402 -19.91 4.84 -36.18
N GLU A 403 -19.12 5.78 -35.69
CA GLU A 403 -19.11 7.20 -36.04
C GLU A 403 -20.42 7.96 -35.73
N SER A 404 -21.13 7.57 -34.67
CA SER A 404 -22.31 8.28 -34.17
C SER A 404 -21.97 9.51 -33.33
N GLY A 405 -20.83 9.49 -32.64
CA GLY A 405 -20.44 10.50 -31.65
C GLY A 405 -21.26 10.43 -30.34
N THR A 406 -21.84 9.27 -30.03
CA THR A 406 -22.69 9.06 -28.85
C THR A 406 -22.46 7.67 -28.26
N VAL A 407 -22.17 7.62 -26.96
CA VAL A 407 -21.89 6.39 -26.21
C VAL A 407 -23.15 5.58 -25.85
N ASP A 408 -23.02 4.25 -25.79
CA ASP A 408 -23.99 3.17 -25.55
C ASP A 408 -23.22 1.95 -24.99
N TYR A 409 -22.77 2.07 -23.74
CA TYR A 409 -21.95 1.08 -23.05
C TYR A 409 -22.65 -0.28 -22.92
N ASP A 410 -23.98 -0.31 -22.74
CA ASP A 410 -24.74 -1.56 -22.59
C ASP A 410 -25.20 -2.20 -23.93
N GLY A 411 -25.02 -1.49 -25.05
CA GLY A 411 -25.38 -1.92 -26.40
C GLY A 411 -26.88 -2.06 -26.64
N ASN A 412 -27.71 -1.34 -25.88
CA ASN A 412 -29.17 -1.37 -26.00
C ASN A 412 -29.69 -0.52 -27.17
N GLY A 413 -28.83 0.28 -27.81
CA GLY A 413 -29.12 1.14 -28.95
C GLY A 413 -29.63 2.53 -28.57
N PHE A 414 -29.42 2.96 -27.33
CA PHE A 414 -29.74 4.29 -26.80
C PHE A 414 -28.48 4.91 -26.18
N GLN A 415 -28.48 6.24 -26.07
CA GLN A 415 -27.40 6.94 -25.39
C GLN A 415 -27.50 6.67 -23.89
N ASP A 416 -26.39 6.30 -23.26
CA ASP A 416 -26.30 6.12 -21.82
C ASP A 416 -26.15 7.47 -21.09
N ASP A 417 -26.60 7.49 -19.84
CA ASP A 417 -26.36 8.59 -18.90
C ASP A 417 -25.08 8.25 -18.10
N PHE A 418 -24.27 9.25 -17.77
CA PHE A 418 -23.08 9.11 -16.93
C PHE A 418 -23.45 9.07 -15.46
N THR A 419 -22.57 8.50 -14.64
CA THR A 419 -22.76 8.29 -13.21
C THR A 419 -22.74 9.63 -12.46
N ASN A 420 -23.77 9.77 -11.63
CA ASN A 420 -23.99 10.87 -10.70
C ASN A 420 -24.79 10.22 -9.55
N SER A 421 -24.09 9.78 -8.52
CA SER A 421 -24.64 8.92 -7.47
C SER A 421 -25.65 9.63 -6.58
N ASP A 422 -25.38 10.89 -6.24
CA ASP A 422 -26.17 11.71 -5.32
C ASP A 422 -27.26 12.59 -6.01
N SER A 423 -27.20 12.70 -7.34
CA SER A 423 -28.06 13.50 -8.22
C SER A 423 -28.00 15.02 -8.02
N ASP A 424 -26.86 15.59 -7.64
CA ASP A 424 -26.72 17.02 -7.35
C ASP A 424 -26.46 17.92 -8.59
N GLY A 425 -25.85 17.36 -9.63
CA GLY A 425 -25.53 18.02 -10.89
C GLY A 425 -24.06 17.95 -11.32
N SER A 426 -23.14 17.51 -10.46
CA SER A 426 -21.78 17.09 -10.86
C SER A 426 -21.79 15.63 -11.33
N TYR A 427 -20.79 15.19 -12.07
CA TYR A 427 -20.61 13.76 -12.35
C TYR A 427 -19.57 13.22 -11.39
N ASN A 428 -19.60 11.92 -11.06
CA ASN A 428 -18.69 11.36 -10.04
C ASN A 428 -17.21 11.70 -10.32
N PHE A 429 -16.76 11.58 -11.57
CA PHE A 429 -15.39 11.96 -12.00
C PHE A 429 -15.07 13.48 -11.94
N GLN A 430 -15.96 14.30 -11.38
CA GLN A 430 -15.79 15.74 -11.20
C GLN A 430 -16.30 16.17 -9.82
N ASP A 431 -16.40 15.24 -8.89
CA ASP A 431 -17.07 15.37 -7.62
C ASP A 431 -16.26 14.64 -6.55
N ILE A 432 -15.64 15.41 -5.66
CA ILE A 432 -14.76 14.85 -4.64
C ILE A 432 -15.51 14.14 -3.49
N ASP A 433 -16.85 14.12 -3.49
CA ASP A 433 -17.72 13.48 -2.50
C ASP A 433 -18.98 12.95 -3.22
N ALA A 434 -18.79 11.94 -4.07
CA ALA A 434 -19.77 11.51 -5.08
C ALA A 434 -21.10 11.01 -4.49
N ASP A 435 -21.10 10.57 -3.24
CA ASP A 435 -22.29 10.09 -2.54
C ASP A 435 -22.87 11.09 -1.52
N ASN A 436 -22.15 12.19 -1.31
CA ASN A 436 -22.54 13.39 -0.58
C ASN A 436 -22.79 13.13 0.91
N ASP A 437 -21.98 12.25 1.50
CA ASP A 437 -21.99 11.91 2.91
C ASP A 437 -21.07 12.84 3.74
N GLY A 438 -20.22 13.63 3.07
CA GLY A 438 -19.29 14.57 3.68
C GLY A 438 -17.89 14.02 3.93
N ILE A 439 -17.57 12.80 3.49
CA ILE A 439 -16.24 12.20 3.54
C ILE A 439 -15.71 12.18 2.09
N PRO A 440 -14.58 12.85 1.79
CA PRO A 440 -14.11 12.90 0.41
C PRO A 440 -13.70 11.54 -0.16
N ASP A 441 -13.97 11.31 -1.44
CA ASP A 441 -13.77 10.04 -2.16
C ASP A 441 -12.31 9.54 -2.07
N ASN A 442 -11.32 10.45 -2.07
CA ASN A 442 -9.91 10.10 -1.84
C ASN A 442 -9.66 9.39 -0.48
N VAL A 443 -10.43 9.77 0.56
CA VAL A 443 -10.39 9.15 1.89
C VAL A 443 -11.05 7.79 1.85
N GLU A 444 -12.20 7.67 1.20
CA GLU A 444 -13.03 6.47 1.21
C GLU A 444 -12.55 5.38 0.25
N ALA A 445 -11.92 5.77 -0.85
CA ALA A 445 -11.30 4.84 -1.77
C ALA A 445 -10.11 4.07 -1.15
N GLN A 446 -9.69 4.40 0.08
CA GLN A 446 -8.53 3.83 0.75
C GLN A 446 -8.85 3.26 2.13
N THR A 447 -8.12 2.20 2.54
CA THR A 447 -8.14 1.76 3.94
C THR A 447 -7.64 2.85 4.90
N THR A 448 -8.31 3.05 6.03
CA THR A 448 -7.90 4.01 7.09
C THR A 448 -6.43 3.85 7.52
N ALA A 449 -5.99 2.61 7.77
CA ALA A 449 -4.62 2.33 8.22
C ALA A 449 -3.56 2.45 7.12
N GLY A 450 -3.96 2.31 5.85
CA GLY A 450 -3.11 2.36 4.66
C GLY A 450 -3.13 3.70 3.92
N TYR A 451 -3.99 4.63 4.36
CA TYR A 451 -4.20 5.92 3.72
C TYR A 451 -2.89 6.63 3.38
N THR A 452 -2.78 6.97 2.11
CA THR A 452 -1.75 7.85 1.57
C THR A 452 -2.43 9.15 1.20
N ALA A 453 -1.80 10.29 1.47
CA ALA A 453 -2.34 11.60 1.12
C ALA A 453 -1.92 11.99 -0.31
N PRO A 454 -2.75 12.78 -1.03
CA PRO A 454 -2.43 13.26 -2.36
C PRO A 454 -1.19 14.16 -2.31
N ALA A 455 -0.44 14.16 -3.40
CA ALA A 455 0.63 15.12 -3.61
C ALA A 455 0.06 16.40 -4.20
N ALA A 456 0.69 17.54 -3.90
CA ALA A 456 0.29 18.85 -4.43
C ALA A 456 0.62 19.06 -5.93
N THR A 457 0.83 17.99 -6.69
CA THR A 457 1.17 18.05 -8.11
C THR A 457 0.72 16.78 -8.82
N SER A 458 0.15 16.93 -9.99
CA SER A 458 -0.18 15.85 -10.92
C SER A 458 0.93 15.61 -11.96
N ASN A 459 0.77 14.56 -12.76
CA ASN A 459 1.67 14.24 -13.85
C ASN A 459 1.31 15.05 -15.12
N LYS A 460 1.33 14.46 -16.32
CA LYS A 460 0.96 15.15 -17.58
C LYS A 460 -0.37 14.66 -18.16
N LEU A 461 -0.99 13.71 -17.48
CA LEU A 461 -2.25 13.04 -17.77
C LEU A 461 -3.23 13.29 -16.61
N GLY A 462 -3.01 14.35 -15.82
CA GLY A 462 -3.85 14.68 -14.66
C GLY A 462 -3.66 13.85 -13.40
N LEU A 463 -3.15 12.63 -13.53
CA LEU A 463 -3.02 11.72 -12.38
C LEU A 463 -2.10 12.27 -11.27
N ASN A 464 -2.60 12.20 -10.03
CA ASN A 464 -1.82 12.52 -8.84
C ASN A 464 -0.50 11.72 -8.79
N ILE A 465 0.63 12.36 -8.48
CA ILE A 465 1.91 11.62 -8.40
C ILE A 465 1.98 10.62 -7.23
N SER A 466 1.04 10.69 -6.28
CA SER A 466 0.88 9.67 -5.24
C SER A 466 0.23 8.38 -5.78
N TYR A 467 -0.60 8.47 -6.83
CA TYR A 467 -1.47 7.39 -7.34
C TYR A 467 -1.44 7.26 -8.88
N LEU A 468 -0.24 7.12 -9.47
CA LEU A 468 -0.05 7.06 -10.94
C LEU A 468 -0.80 5.95 -11.72
N SER A 469 -1.57 5.10 -11.04
CA SER A 469 -2.36 4.02 -11.66
C SER A 469 -3.75 3.91 -11.01
N GLY A 470 -4.21 5.00 -10.39
CA GLY A 470 -5.40 5.03 -9.55
C GLY A 470 -5.20 4.35 -8.19
N LEU A 471 -6.18 4.58 -7.32
CA LEU A 471 -6.33 3.92 -6.03
C LEU A 471 -6.90 2.51 -6.20
N THR A 472 -6.70 1.67 -5.18
CA THR A 472 -7.42 0.40 -5.07
C THR A 472 -8.60 0.64 -4.16
N LEU A 473 -9.79 0.70 -4.76
CA LEU A 473 -11.05 1.02 -4.08
C LEU A 473 -11.33 0.02 -2.95
N GLU A 474 -11.67 0.54 -1.77
CA GLU A 474 -12.11 -0.26 -0.63
C GLU A 474 -13.63 -0.52 -0.73
N ASP A 475 -14.05 -1.68 -0.22
CA ASP A 475 -15.44 -2.16 -0.13
C ASP A 475 -15.52 -2.89 1.21
N THR A 476 -15.97 -2.17 2.23
CA THR A 476 -15.80 -2.53 3.64
C THR A 476 -16.71 -3.69 4.03
N ASP A 477 -17.97 -3.70 3.58
CA ASP A 477 -18.96 -4.73 3.89
C ASP A 477 -19.02 -5.90 2.88
N PHE A 478 -18.34 -5.76 1.73
CA PHE A 478 -18.28 -6.71 0.62
C PHE A 478 -19.60 -6.92 -0.13
N ASP A 479 -20.47 -5.91 -0.20
CA ASP A 479 -21.71 -5.96 -0.97
C ASP A 479 -21.50 -5.73 -2.48
N GLY A 480 -20.35 -5.16 -2.85
CA GLY A 480 -19.92 -4.87 -4.21
C GLY A 480 -20.08 -3.42 -4.66
N THR A 481 -20.50 -2.52 -3.77
CA THR A 481 -20.44 -1.07 -3.91
C THR A 481 -19.15 -0.60 -3.22
N PRO A 482 -18.24 0.09 -3.93
CA PRO A 482 -17.07 0.68 -3.28
C PRO A 482 -17.50 1.78 -2.31
N ASP A 483 -16.72 1.97 -1.25
CA ASP A 483 -17.14 2.80 -0.11
C ASP A 483 -17.40 4.28 -0.51
N TYR A 484 -16.63 4.87 -1.43
CA TYR A 484 -16.87 6.24 -1.94
C TYR A 484 -18.21 6.45 -2.66
N LEU A 485 -18.95 5.36 -2.93
CA LEU A 485 -20.30 5.39 -3.52
C LEU A 485 -21.35 4.80 -2.59
N ASP A 486 -20.95 4.30 -1.41
CA ASP A 486 -21.81 3.58 -0.50
C ASP A 486 -22.16 4.45 0.70
N ASN A 487 -23.44 4.76 0.83
CA ASN A 487 -23.97 5.63 1.89
C ASN A 487 -24.00 4.97 3.30
N ASP A 488 -23.61 3.69 3.40
CA ASP A 488 -23.56 2.87 4.62
C ASP A 488 -22.42 1.83 4.46
N ALA A 489 -21.18 2.31 4.38
CA ALA A 489 -20.00 1.55 3.93
C ALA A 489 -19.75 0.25 4.73
N ASP A 490 -20.14 0.18 6.00
CA ASP A 490 -20.01 -1.03 6.82
C ASP A 490 -21.29 -1.87 6.93
N GLY A 491 -22.39 -1.39 6.35
CA GLY A 491 -23.70 -2.04 6.27
C GLY A 491 -24.38 -2.24 7.62
N ASP A 492 -24.07 -1.42 8.63
CA ASP A 492 -24.65 -1.50 9.97
C ASP A 492 -26.07 -0.91 10.05
N GLY A 493 -26.44 -0.10 9.07
CA GLY A 493 -27.74 0.56 8.95
C GLY A 493 -27.76 2.00 9.46
N THR A 494 -26.63 2.52 9.92
CA THR A 494 -26.33 3.92 10.18
C THR A 494 -25.64 4.48 8.94
N PRO A 495 -26.18 5.53 8.31
CA PRO A 495 -25.52 6.09 7.13
C PRO A 495 -24.26 6.87 7.49
N ASP A 496 -23.26 6.86 6.62
CA ASP A 496 -21.93 7.44 6.87
C ASP A 496 -21.97 8.96 7.17
N ILE A 497 -22.91 9.69 6.58
CA ILE A 497 -23.21 11.10 6.91
C ILE A 497 -23.60 11.31 8.39
N GLU A 498 -24.09 10.28 9.07
CA GLU A 498 -24.36 10.31 10.51
C GLU A 498 -23.13 9.99 11.38
N GLU A 499 -22.07 9.46 10.78
CA GLU A 499 -20.84 8.93 11.38
C GLU A 499 -19.58 9.72 11.02
N ASN A 500 -19.61 10.57 10.00
CA ASN A 500 -18.50 11.44 9.57
C ASN A 500 -17.98 12.44 10.64
N GLY A 501 -18.64 12.54 11.80
CA GLY A 501 -18.26 13.44 12.90
C GLY A 501 -18.58 14.93 12.67
N MET A 502 -19.25 15.28 11.58
CA MET A 502 -19.55 16.63 11.11
C MET A 502 -21.06 16.93 11.09
N ALA A 503 -21.63 17.35 9.96
CA ALA A 503 -23.02 17.75 9.81
C ALA A 503 -23.85 16.64 9.17
N ASN A 504 -24.93 16.19 9.81
CA ASN A 504 -25.72 15.08 9.26
C ASN A 504 -26.74 15.51 8.17
N VAL A 505 -26.56 16.67 7.53
CA VAL A 505 -27.48 17.24 6.52
C VAL A 505 -26.78 18.22 5.57
N LEU A 506 -27.06 18.08 4.27
CA LEU A 506 -26.59 18.99 3.21
C LEU A 506 -27.14 20.43 3.36
N ALA A 507 -26.32 21.44 3.08
CA ALA A 507 -26.72 22.84 2.93
C ALA A 507 -27.31 23.15 1.55
N ASN A 508 -27.07 22.29 0.56
CA ASN A 508 -27.32 22.47 -0.87
C ASN A 508 -26.64 23.74 -1.40
N LEU A 509 -25.40 23.94 -0.98
CA LEU A 509 -24.52 25.02 -1.42
C LEU A 509 -23.13 24.44 -1.58
N ASP A 510 -22.52 24.74 -2.70
CA ASP A 510 -21.13 24.40 -3.01
C ASP A 510 -20.57 25.67 -3.70
N SER A 511 -19.48 26.19 -3.15
CA SER A 511 -19.00 27.54 -3.42
C SER A 511 -17.89 27.59 -4.48
N ASP A 512 -17.13 26.51 -4.58
CA ASP A 512 -15.93 26.22 -5.37
C ASP A 512 -16.29 25.44 -6.63
N SER A 513 -17.34 24.61 -6.54
CA SER A 513 -17.78 23.66 -7.55
C SER A 513 -16.85 22.48 -7.76
N ASP A 514 -16.32 21.95 -6.66
CA ASP A 514 -15.57 20.68 -6.56
C ASP A 514 -16.44 19.49 -6.09
N GLY A 515 -17.70 19.71 -5.71
CA GLY A 515 -18.69 18.65 -5.41
C GLY A 515 -19.03 18.50 -3.92
N LEU A 516 -18.11 18.88 -3.03
CA LEU A 516 -18.32 18.83 -1.59
C LEU A 516 -19.26 19.95 -1.09
N ASP A 517 -20.27 19.60 -0.29
CA ASP A 517 -21.22 20.60 0.22
C ASP A 517 -20.59 21.51 1.31
N ASP A 518 -20.87 22.82 1.24
CA ASP A 518 -20.48 23.88 2.19
C ASP A 518 -20.78 23.53 3.68
N ALA A 519 -21.62 22.52 3.96
CA ALA A 519 -21.91 22.03 5.30
C ALA A 519 -20.78 21.20 5.93
N PHE A 520 -19.99 20.52 5.10
CA PHE A 520 -18.85 19.68 5.48
C PHE A 520 -17.54 20.45 5.37
N GLU A 521 -17.55 21.47 4.53
CA GLU A 521 -16.48 22.42 4.35
C GLU A 521 -15.92 23.02 5.65
N GLY A 522 -14.61 23.13 5.61
CA GLY A 522 -13.79 23.67 6.66
C GLY A 522 -13.87 25.16 6.93
N SER A 523 -12.70 25.73 7.22
CA SER A 523 -12.62 27.19 7.43
C SER A 523 -12.61 28.00 6.13
N ASN A 524 -12.45 27.34 4.98
CA ASN A 524 -12.34 27.94 3.66
C ASN A 524 -13.12 27.16 2.59
N SER A 525 -14.42 27.41 2.48
CA SER A 525 -15.28 26.85 1.42
C SER A 525 -15.02 27.39 0.00
N ASN A 526 -13.78 27.69 -0.36
CA ASN A 526 -13.35 28.21 -1.67
C ASN A 526 -11.88 27.78 -1.88
N ASP A 527 -11.61 26.48 -1.80
CA ASP A 527 -10.36 25.87 -2.27
C ASP A 527 -10.65 24.72 -3.26
N LEU A 528 -9.65 23.88 -3.49
CA LEU A 528 -9.68 22.76 -4.46
C LEU A 528 -8.86 21.63 -3.82
N ASP A 529 -9.05 21.46 -2.50
CA ASP A 529 -8.32 20.47 -1.72
C ASP A 529 -9.16 19.18 -1.70
N VAL A 530 -8.72 18.18 -2.46
CA VAL A 530 -9.45 16.91 -2.68
C VAL A 530 -9.71 16.09 -1.40
N ASN A 531 -9.18 16.51 -0.25
CA ASN A 531 -9.50 15.90 1.06
C ASN A 531 -10.07 16.91 2.07
N ASP A 532 -10.27 18.16 1.67
CA ASP A 532 -10.51 19.30 2.56
C ASP A 532 -9.64 19.17 3.84
N GLU A 533 -10.26 19.06 5.01
CA GLU A 533 -9.56 19.01 6.29
C GLU A 533 -9.35 17.59 6.83
N ILE A 534 -9.61 16.58 5.99
CA ILE A 534 -9.43 15.13 6.24
C ILE A 534 -8.08 14.62 5.67
N ASP A 535 -7.06 15.47 5.62
CA ASP A 535 -5.64 15.17 5.31
C ASP A 535 -5.06 13.88 5.94
N THR A 536 -5.60 13.49 7.11
CA THR A 536 -5.20 12.29 7.85
C THR A 536 -6.41 11.69 8.57
N PRO A 537 -7.09 10.68 8.02
CA PRO A 537 -8.35 10.14 8.57
C PRO A 537 -8.25 9.79 10.06
N ILE A 538 -7.16 9.16 10.48
CA ILE A 538 -6.90 8.75 11.89
C ILE A 538 -6.78 9.94 12.88
N LEU A 539 -6.43 11.13 12.41
CA LEU A 539 -6.21 12.32 13.26
C LEU A 539 -7.18 13.47 12.92
N SER A 540 -8.17 13.21 12.08
CA SER A 540 -9.11 14.20 11.57
C SER A 540 -10.32 14.37 12.50
N ILE A 541 -11.43 14.87 11.94
CA ILE A 541 -12.72 14.99 12.58
C ILE A 541 -13.50 13.67 12.64
N LEU A 542 -13.12 12.68 11.83
CA LEU A 542 -13.75 11.37 11.77
C LEU A 542 -13.61 10.65 13.14
N PRO A 543 -14.71 10.12 13.69
CA PRO A 543 -14.70 9.51 15.01
C PRO A 543 -14.21 8.04 15.01
N ASP A 544 -13.74 7.63 16.20
CA ASP A 544 -13.34 6.26 16.59
C ASP A 544 -13.90 6.08 18.01
N THR A 545 -15.19 5.77 18.08
CA THR A 545 -16.00 5.77 19.31
C THR A 545 -15.53 4.71 20.29
N ASP A 546 -15.11 3.55 19.78
CA ASP A 546 -14.76 2.39 20.57
C ASP A 546 -13.24 2.29 20.87
N GLY A 547 -12.42 3.04 20.11
CA GLY A 547 -10.99 3.24 20.31
C GLY A 547 -10.15 2.05 19.84
N ASP A 548 -10.65 1.24 18.93
CA ASP A 548 -10.07 -0.03 18.54
C ASP A 548 -9.20 0.01 17.27
N MET A 549 -9.16 1.13 16.54
CA MET A 549 -8.37 1.27 15.30
C MET A 549 -6.90 0.86 15.50
N ALA A 550 -6.29 1.25 16.63
CA ALA A 550 -4.91 0.87 16.97
C ALA A 550 -4.72 -0.63 17.29
N LEU A 551 -5.81 -1.38 17.47
CA LEU A 551 -5.88 -2.80 17.73
C LEU A 551 -6.23 -3.62 16.47
N GLY A 552 -6.66 -2.94 15.40
CA GLY A 552 -6.93 -3.52 14.09
C GLY A 552 -8.37 -3.37 13.61
N GLY A 553 -9.20 -2.56 14.26
CA GLY A 553 -10.49 -2.10 13.70
C GLY A 553 -10.35 -0.81 12.90
N ASP A 554 -11.43 -0.03 12.79
CA ASP A 554 -11.54 1.09 11.84
C ASP A 554 -12.17 2.35 12.48
N LEU A 555 -12.48 3.37 11.66
CA LEU A 555 -13.27 4.53 12.06
C LEU A 555 -14.78 4.20 12.03
N ASP A 556 -15.61 4.99 12.72
CA ASP A 556 -17.02 4.64 12.95
C ASP A 556 -17.78 4.30 11.65
N TYR A 557 -17.62 5.09 10.57
CA TYR A 557 -18.25 4.86 9.25
C TYR A 557 -17.81 3.54 8.55
N ARG A 558 -16.78 2.87 9.07
CA ARG A 558 -16.28 1.56 8.60
C ARG A 558 -16.33 0.48 9.66
N ASP A 559 -16.91 0.79 10.82
CA ASP A 559 -16.91 -0.09 11.98
C ASP A 559 -18.31 -0.50 12.39
N ALA A 560 -18.77 -1.60 11.77
CA ALA A 560 -20.09 -2.17 12.04
C ALA A 560 -20.32 -2.55 13.51
N ILE A 561 -19.29 -2.50 14.36
CA ILE A 561 -19.37 -2.79 15.79
C ILE A 561 -18.72 -1.66 16.61
N ASP A 562 -19.53 -0.65 16.89
CA ASP A 562 -19.35 0.45 17.85
C ASP A 562 -19.02 0.10 19.33
N GLU A 563 -18.73 -1.17 19.65
CA GLU A 563 -18.40 -1.59 21.02
C GLU A 563 -17.34 -2.71 21.10
N TYR A 564 -16.10 -2.34 21.38
CA TYR A 564 -15.04 -3.31 21.64
C TYR A 564 -15.11 -4.06 23.00
N TYR A 565 -15.03 -5.39 22.93
CA TYR A 565 -14.70 -6.27 24.06
C TYR A 565 -13.55 -7.24 23.74
N PRO A 566 -12.49 -7.33 24.59
CA PRO A 566 -11.41 -8.29 24.40
C PRO A 566 -11.88 -9.75 24.34
N SER A 567 -12.91 -10.09 25.10
CA SER A 567 -13.59 -11.39 25.04
C SER A 567 -15.06 -11.13 24.83
N ALA A 568 -15.52 -11.34 23.60
CA ALA A 568 -16.87 -11.04 23.18
C ALA A 568 -17.67 -12.33 22.98
N THR A 569 -18.92 -12.15 22.62
CA THR A 569 -19.86 -13.16 22.19
C THR A 569 -20.73 -12.47 21.15
N LEU A 570 -21.00 -13.15 20.05
CA LEU A 570 -21.87 -12.62 19.01
C LEU A 570 -23.33 -12.82 19.41
N ASP A 571 -24.11 -11.75 19.35
CA ASP A 571 -25.57 -11.82 19.46
C ASP A 571 -26.17 -12.03 18.06
N PHE A 572 -27.21 -12.86 17.98
CA PHE A 572 -27.91 -13.14 16.73
C PHE A 572 -29.39 -12.78 16.91
N ASP A 573 -29.93 -11.96 16.03
CA ASP A 573 -31.25 -11.34 16.17
C ASP A 573 -32.42 -12.27 15.74
N GLY A 574 -32.10 -13.32 14.97
CA GLY A 574 -33.03 -14.31 14.43
C GLY A 574 -33.71 -13.94 13.11
N ILE A 575 -33.26 -12.88 12.43
CA ILE A 575 -33.77 -12.39 11.15
C ILE A 575 -32.80 -12.72 10.02
N ASP A 576 -31.55 -12.27 10.10
CA ASP A 576 -30.54 -12.45 9.04
C ASP A 576 -29.08 -12.58 9.51
N ASP A 577 -28.79 -12.34 10.81
CA ASP A 577 -27.47 -12.51 11.41
C ASP A 577 -26.86 -13.89 11.17
N HIS A 578 -25.64 -13.90 10.66
CA HIS A 578 -24.85 -15.12 10.58
C HIS A 578 -23.35 -14.85 10.45
N VAL A 579 -22.54 -15.89 10.69
CA VAL A 579 -21.10 -15.88 10.45
C VAL A 579 -20.74 -16.97 9.45
N GLY A 580 -19.92 -16.65 8.45
CA GLY A 580 -19.63 -17.54 7.32
C GLY A 580 -18.14 -17.65 6.99
N THR A 581 -17.68 -18.86 6.68
CA THR A 581 -16.38 -19.09 6.04
C THR A 581 -16.46 -20.26 5.06
N SER A 582 -15.54 -20.30 4.10
CA SER A 582 -15.52 -21.30 3.03
C SER A 582 -15.69 -22.75 3.51
N SER A 583 -16.34 -23.58 2.70
CA SER A 583 -16.55 -25.02 2.97
C SER A 583 -15.26 -25.81 3.27
N PHE A 584 -15.21 -26.55 4.40
CA PHE A 584 -14.03 -27.35 4.76
C PHE A 584 -14.28 -28.76 5.33
N MET A 585 -15.53 -29.17 5.56
CA MET A 585 -15.87 -30.47 6.19
C MET A 585 -16.13 -31.62 5.20
N THR A 586 -15.83 -31.41 3.91
CA THR A 586 -16.15 -32.37 2.85
C THR A 586 -15.38 -33.68 3.02
N GLY A 587 -16.10 -34.81 3.06
CA GLY A 587 -15.49 -36.15 3.06
C GLY A 587 -14.84 -36.57 4.37
N TYR A 588 -15.05 -35.85 5.49
CA TYR A 588 -14.50 -36.24 6.78
C TYR A 588 -14.98 -37.65 7.18
N GLN A 589 -14.04 -38.47 7.65
CA GLN A 589 -14.35 -39.81 8.16
C GLN A 589 -15.03 -39.71 9.53
N ASP A 590 -14.52 -38.82 10.37
CA ASP A 590 -14.98 -38.56 11.73
C ASP A 590 -15.12 -37.03 11.90
N ALA A 591 -16.04 -36.56 12.73
CA ALA A 591 -16.23 -35.14 12.97
C ALA A 591 -16.84 -34.86 14.35
N THR A 592 -16.44 -33.74 14.96
CA THR A 592 -17.09 -33.15 16.15
C THR A 592 -17.27 -31.65 15.92
N ILE A 593 -18.48 -31.13 16.15
CA ILE A 593 -18.72 -29.67 16.25
C ILE A 593 -19.28 -29.40 17.65
N MET A 594 -18.80 -28.34 18.28
CA MET A 594 -19.27 -27.88 19.59
C MET A 594 -19.33 -26.35 19.65
N ALA A 595 -20.19 -25.81 20.51
CA ALA A 595 -20.37 -24.38 20.73
C ALA A 595 -21.04 -24.15 22.10
N TRP A 596 -20.82 -22.98 22.69
CA TRP A 596 -21.70 -22.42 23.72
C TRP A 596 -22.85 -21.66 23.04
N ILE A 597 -24.07 -21.81 23.56
CA ILE A 597 -25.24 -21.09 23.09
C ILE A 597 -26.09 -20.57 24.25
N LYS A 598 -26.72 -19.41 24.08
CA LYS A 598 -27.73 -18.86 24.99
C LYS A 598 -28.95 -18.43 24.19
N LEU A 599 -30.08 -19.12 24.37
CA LEU A 599 -31.31 -18.80 23.65
C LEU A 599 -31.92 -17.50 24.16
N ASP A 600 -32.29 -16.59 23.25
CA ASP A 600 -33.00 -15.35 23.59
C ASP A 600 -34.34 -15.64 24.30
N PRO A 601 -34.78 -14.80 25.27
CA PRO A 601 -36.09 -14.92 25.93
C PRO A 601 -37.31 -15.09 25.02
N THR A 602 -37.21 -14.72 23.74
CA THR A 602 -38.27 -14.82 22.72
C THR A 602 -38.03 -15.92 21.67
N PHE A 603 -37.00 -16.75 21.82
CA PHE A 603 -36.68 -17.84 20.88
C PHE A 603 -37.88 -18.77 20.65
N SER A 604 -38.36 -18.84 19.41
CA SER A 604 -39.58 -19.57 19.06
C SER A 604 -39.59 -20.22 17.67
N THR A 605 -38.65 -19.85 16.81
CA THR A 605 -38.41 -20.43 15.47
C THR A 605 -37.21 -21.38 15.51
N ASN A 606 -37.00 -22.15 14.43
CA ASN A 606 -35.78 -22.97 14.35
C ASN A 606 -34.58 -22.05 14.11
N GLY A 607 -33.48 -22.29 14.80
CA GLY A 607 -32.23 -21.55 14.65
C GLY A 607 -31.05 -22.51 14.54
N ASP A 608 -30.25 -22.36 13.49
CA ASP A 608 -29.05 -23.16 13.25
C ASP A 608 -27.90 -22.65 14.11
N VAL A 609 -27.21 -23.54 14.83
CA VAL A 609 -26.10 -23.14 15.71
C VAL A 609 -24.82 -23.05 14.90
N ALA A 610 -24.38 -24.17 14.33
CA ALA A 610 -23.18 -24.22 13.49
C ALA A 610 -23.18 -25.46 12.60
N GLY A 611 -22.59 -25.32 11.41
CA GLY A 611 -22.23 -26.43 10.54
C GLY A 611 -22.40 -26.17 9.04
N GLN A 612 -22.23 -27.24 8.27
CA GLN A 612 -22.45 -27.26 6.83
C GLN A 612 -23.70 -28.08 6.47
N SER A 613 -24.15 -27.95 5.22
CA SER A 613 -25.39 -28.56 4.74
C SER A 613 -25.44 -30.09 4.85
N MET A 614 -24.29 -30.77 4.99
CA MET A 614 -24.22 -32.21 5.25
C MET A 614 -23.98 -32.59 6.71
N PHE A 615 -23.61 -31.65 7.59
CA PHE A 615 -23.30 -31.91 8.99
C PHE A 615 -23.47 -30.62 9.81
N ARG A 616 -24.60 -30.52 10.52
CA ARG A 616 -24.97 -29.31 11.29
C ARG A 616 -25.82 -29.65 12.50
N MET A 617 -25.81 -28.74 13.46
CA MET A 617 -26.69 -28.76 14.64
C MET A 617 -27.54 -27.50 14.71
N PHE A 618 -28.77 -27.66 15.18
CA PHE A 618 -29.75 -26.56 15.26
C PHE A 618 -30.72 -26.78 16.40
N ILE A 619 -31.38 -25.73 16.86
CA ILE A 619 -32.40 -25.79 17.90
C ILE A 619 -33.79 -25.75 17.26
N ASN A 620 -34.66 -26.67 17.66
CA ASN A 620 -36.05 -26.64 17.22
C ASN A 620 -36.85 -25.61 18.03
N GLY A 621 -37.45 -24.61 17.37
CA GLY A 621 -38.19 -23.54 18.05
C GLY A 621 -39.41 -24.01 18.86
N GLY A 622 -40.06 -25.08 18.41
CA GLY A 622 -41.29 -25.57 19.05
C GLY A 622 -41.06 -26.31 20.37
N ASN A 623 -39.88 -26.89 20.59
CA ASN A 623 -39.57 -27.67 21.79
C ASN A 623 -38.23 -27.36 22.45
N ARG A 624 -37.44 -26.43 21.88
CA ARG A 624 -36.10 -26.01 22.31
C ARG A 624 -35.10 -27.14 22.50
N LYS A 625 -35.24 -28.19 21.70
CA LYS A 625 -34.32 -29.34 21.72
C LYS A 625 -33.29 -29.17 20.62
N LEU A 626 -32.04 -29.47 20.98
CA LEU A 626 -30.96 -29.63 20.02
C LEU A 626 -31.33 -30.74 19.03
N GLN A 627 -31.11 -30.47 17.75
CA GLN A 627 -31.29 -31.39 16.65
C GLN A 627 -29.95 -31.57 15.93
N SER A 628 -29.71 -32.79 15.46
CA SER A 628 -28.60 -33.09 14.56
C SER A 628 -29.12 -33.34 13.15
N TYR A 629 -28.33 -32.92 12.16
CA TYR A 629 -28.57 -33.22 10.76
C TYR A 629 -27.27 -33.68 10.11
N ILE A 630 -27.31 -34.85 9.46
CA ILE A 630 -26.16 -35.44 8.79
C ILE A 630 -26.54 -36.15 7.49
N ILE A 631 -25.70 -35.99 6.47
CA ILE A 631 -25.75 -36.71 5.20
C ILE A 631 -24.39 -37.36 4.94
N THR A 632 -24.41 -38.67 4.69
CA THR A 632 -23.19 -39.45 4.40
C THR A 632 -23.08 -39.81 2.92
N ASN A 633 -21.90 -40.22 2.50
CA ASN A 633 -21.62 -40.62 1.11
C ASN A 633 -22.31 -41.93 0.64
N GLN A 634 -22.97 -42.67 1.54
CA GLN A 634 -23.56 -43.96 1.21
C GLN A 634 -24.79 -43.89 0.29
N ASN A 635 -25.70 -42.94 0.56
CA ASN A 635 -26.97 -42.84 -0.16
C ASN A 635 -27.51 -41.40 -0.24
N ASN A 636 -26.72 -40.41 0.20
CA ASN A 636 -27.12 -38.99 0.30
C ASN A 636 -28.48 -38.78 1.00
N SER A 637 -28.88 -39.70 1.89
CA SER A 637 -30.07 -39.54 2.70
C SER A 637 -29.74 -38.76 3.96
N ALA A 638 -30.64 -37.88 4.37
CA ALA A 638 -30.53 -37.15 5.62
C ALA A 638 -30.92 -38.02 6.81
N TYR A 639 -30.09 -37.99 7.84
CA TYR A 639 -30.32 -38.61 9.14
C TYR A 639 -30.19 -37.56 10.23
N GLY A 640 -30.78 -37.81 11.38
CA GLY A 640 -30.75 -36.89 12.51
C GLY A 640 -31.39 -37.50 13.74
N THR A 641 -31.14 -36.87 14.88
CA THR A 641 -31.80 -37.17 16.14
C THR A 641 -31.98 -35.90 16.96
N SER A 642 -32.80 -35.99 18.00
CA SER A 642 -33.16 -34.89 18.89
C SER A 642 -32.63 -35.18 20.29
N SER A 643 -32.19 -34.14 20.99
CA SER A 643 -31.87 -34.25 22.41
C SER A 643 -33.07 -34.69 23.25
N THR A 644 -32.79 -35.31 24.39
CA THR A 644 -33.83 -35.69 25.37
C THR A 644 -34.26 -34.49 26.20
N GLU A 645 -33.32 -33.61 26.54
CA GLU A 645 -33.52 -32.38 27.29
C GLU A 645 -33.88 -31.20 26.37
N ALA A 646 -34.79 -30.34 26.86
CA ALA A 646 -35.13 -29.07 26.23
C ALA A 646 -34.38 -27.96 26.96
N LEU A 647 -33.77 -27.05 26.20
CA LEU A 647 -32.99 -25.95 26.75
C LEU A 647 -33.91 -24.88 27.36
N THR A 648 -33.47 -24.28 28.45
CA THR A 648 -34.10 -23.10 29.04
C THR A 648 -33.70 -21.85 28.25
N LEU A 649 -34.55 -20.83 28.31
CA LEU A 649 -34.27 -19.53 27.69
C LEU A 649 -33.41 -18.71 28.64
N ASN A 650 -32.60 -17.80 28.09
CA ASN A 650 -31.72 -16.90 28.80
C ASN A 650 -30.72 -17.61 29.72
N GLN A 651 -30.22 -18.76 29.29
CA GLN A 651 -29.25 -19.55 30.05
C GLN A 651 -28.24 -20.18 29.10
N TRP A 652 -26.97 -20.15 29.47
CA TRP A 652 -25.88 -20.74 28.68
C TRP A 652 -25.90 -22.27 28.72
N TYR A 653 -25.79 -22.87 27.54
CA TYR A 653 -25.60 -24.30 27.35
C TYR A 653 -24.47 -24.58 26.38
N HIS A 654 -23.61 -25.53 26.73
CA HIS A 654 -22.65 -26.07 25.78
C HIS A 654 -23.30 -27.20 24.99
N VAL A 655 -23.34 -27.09 23.68
CA VAL A 655 -23.89 -28.10 22.78
C VAL A 655 -22.81 -28.70 21.91
N ALA A 656 -22.86 -30.02 21.69
CA ALA A 656 -21.96 -30.67 20.74
C ALA A 656 -22.63 -31.82 20.01
N MET A 657 -22.15 -32.11 18.81
CA MET A 657 -22.46 -33.32 18.08
C MET A 657 -21.18 -33.97 17.53
N SER A 658 -21.13 -35.30 17.56
CA SER A 658 -20.00 -36.05 16.98
C SER A 658 -20.50 -37.21 16.13
N TYR A 659 -19.81 -37.48 15.03
CA TYR A 659 -20.08 -38.60 14.15
C TYR A 659 -18.81 -39.38 13.84
N THR A 660 -18.88 -40.71 13.88
CA THR A 660 -17.82 -41.56 13.32
C THR A 660 -18.31 -42.42 12.17
N GLY A 661 -17.60 -42.32 11.05
CA GLY A 661 -17.84 -43.10 9.85
C GLY A 661 -17.44 -44.57 10.00
N ALA A 662 -16.67 -44.93 11.03
CA ALA A 662 -16.25 -46.31 11.26
C ALA A 662 -17.42 -47.20 11.74
N THR A 663 -18.31 -46.63 12.56
CA THR A 663 -19.46 -47.37 13.14
C THR A 663 -20.81 -46.77 12.79
N GLY A 664 -20.84 -45.53 12.27
CA GLY A 664 -22.06 -44.78 12.03
C GLY A 664 -22.68 -44.20 13.31
N ALA A 665 -21.94 -44.17 14.42
CA ALA A 665 -22.43 -43.59 15.66
C ALA A 665 -22.51 -42.05 15.55
N LEU A 666 -23.72 -41.51 15.73
CA LEU A 666 -23.99 -40.08 15.86
C LEU A 666 -24.38 -39.82 17.32
N LYS A 667 -23.62 -38.95 17.99
CA LYS A 667 -23.82 -38.58 19.38
C LYS A 667 -24.12 -37.09 19.51
N MET A 668 -24.88 -36.74 20.54
CA MET A 668 -25.20 -35.37 20.93
C MET A 668 -24.94 -35.18 22.42
N TYR A 669 -24.36 -34.04 22.76
CA TYR A 669 -23.97 -33.69 24.12
C TYR A 669 -24.56 -32.35 24.53
N ILE A 670 -25.00 -32.25 25.79
CA ILE A 670 -25.47 -31.01 26.43
C ILE A 670 -24.64 -30.82 27.70
N ASN A 671 -24.03 -29.65 27.87
CA ASN A 671 -23.09 -29.32 28.95
C ASN A 671 -22.01 -30.39 29.14
N GLY A 672 -21.51 -30.98 28.05
CA GLY A 672 -20.51 -32.07 28.07
C GLY A 672 -21.04 -33.46 28.43
N ASN A 673 -22.32 -33.60 28.76
CA ASN A 673 -22.95 -34.89 29.06
C ASN A 673 -23.47 -35.54 27.77
N LEU A 674 -23.26 -36.84 27.58
CA LEU A 674 -23.85 -37.59 26.48
C LEU A 674 -25.37 -37.71 26.68
N ASP A 675 -26.14 -36.91 25.95
CA ASP A 675 -27.61 -36.90 26.02
C ASP A 675 -28.24 -37.94 25.09
N LYS A 676 -27.72 -38.08 23.87
CA LYS A 676 -28.28 -39.01 22.87
C LYS A 676 -27.23 -39.65 21.99
N GLN A 677 -27.43 -40.93 21.67
CA GLN A 677 -26.70 -41.64 20.63
C GLN A 677 -27.65 -42.43 19.73
N VAL A 678 -27.43 -42.37 18.43
CA VAL A 678 -28.07 -43.21 17.42
C VAL A 678 -27.02 -43.79 16.48
N THR A 679 -27.38 -44.86 15.76
CA THR A 679 -26.55 -45.43 14.71
C THR A 679 -27.21 -45.18 13.36
N ILE A 680 -26.48 -44.54 12.46
CA ILE A 680 -26.85 -44.29 11.06
C ILE A 680 -25.91 -45.10 10.15
N PRO A 681 -26.12 -45.15 8.82
CA PRO A 681 -25.18 -45.82 7.93
C PRO A 681 -23.75 -45.27 8.05
N ALA A 682 -22.79 -46.18 8.26
CA ALA A 682 -21.37 -45.89 8.42
C ALA A 682 -20.74 -45.43 7.09
N GLY A 683 -20.08 -44.28 7.05
CA GLY A 683 -19.42 -43.75 5.86
C GLY A 683 -18.77 -42.41 6.16
N THR A 684 -18.18 -41.76 5.16
CA THR A 684 -17.71 -40.38 5.36
C THR A 684 -18.89 -39.41 5.29
N LEU A 685 -18.69 -38.18 5.76
CA LEU A 685 -19.54 -37.06 5.38
C LEU A 685 -19.65 -36.98 3.85
N SER A 686 -20.80 -36.49 3.35
CA SER A 686 -21.08 -36.48 1.91
C SER A 686 -20.01 -35.71 1.12
N THR A 687 -19.71 -36.21 -0.09
CA THR A 687 -18.85 -35.55 -1.08
C THR A 687 -19.66 -35.03 -2.27
N ASN A 688 -20.99 -34.96 -2.15
CA ASN A 688 -21.87 -34.50 -3.21
C ASN A 688 -21.92 -32.97 -3.22
N ALA A 689 -21.58 -32.36 -4.36
CA ALA A 689 -21.57 -30.92 -4.59
C ALA A 689 -22.84 -30.21 -4.07
N THR A 690 -24.02 -30.82 -4.18
CA THR A 690 -25.28 -30.26 -3.65
C THR A 690 -25.26 -29.91 -2.16
N TYR A 691 -24.36 -30.51 -1.37
CA TYR A 691 -24.23 -30.25 0.06
C TYR A 691 -22.86 -29.71 0.45
N THR A 692 -21.86 -29.79 -0.43
CA THR A 692 -20.47 -29.41 -0.15
C THR A 692 -20.08 -28.05 -0.75
N SER A 693 -20.84 -27.52 -1.71
CA SER A 693 -20.60 -26.21 -2.32
C SER A 693 -21.14 -25.03 -1.50
N HIS A 694 -21.48 -25.26 -0.24
CA HIS A 694 -22.04 -24.23 0.65
C HIS A 694 -21.13 -24.09 1.85
N ASP A 695 -20.98 -22.87 2.30
CA ASP A 695 -20.03 -22.47 3.33
C ASP A 695 -20.36 -23.06 4.70
N PHE A 696 -19.35 -23.10 5.56
CA PHE A 696 -19.56 -23.34 6.98
C PHE A 696 -20.19 -22.10 7.57
N ASN A 697 -21.37 -22.26 8.16
CA ASN A 697 -22.12 -21.15 8.76
C ASN A 697 -22.30 -21.39 10.26
N ILE A 698 -22.25 -20.30 11.02
CA ILE A 698 -22.68 -20.19 12.42
C ILE A 698 -23.90 -19.27 12.40
N GLY A 699 -24.95 -19.62 13.14
CA GLY A 699 -26.18 -18.81 13.19
C GLY A 699 -27.18 -19.04 12.07
N ARG A 700 -26.86 -19.74 10.97
CA ARG A 700 -27.76 -19.92 9.81
C ARG A 700 -27.63 -21.24 9.07
N HIS A 701 -28.70 -21.66 8.39
CA HIS A 701 -28.68 -22.79 7.48
C HIS A 701 -27.94 -22.48 6.16
N SER A 702 -26.68 -22.94 6.05
CA SER A 702 -25.77 -22.74 4.89
C SER A 702 -26.35 -22.85 3.47
N ARG A 703 -27.31 -23.74 3.17
CA ARG A 703 -27.93 -23.84 1.83
C ARG A 703 -29.21 -23.03 1.60
N LEU A 704 -30.07 -22.87 2.59
CA LEU A 704 -31.47 -22.49 2.36
C LEU A 704 -31.79 -21.04 2.70
N ASN A 705 -30.79 -20.26 3.09
CA ASN A 705 -30.94 -18.89 3.58
C ASN A 705 -32.09 -18.73 4.58
N ASN A 706 -32.09 -19.57 5.63
CA ASN A 706 -33.12 -19.55 6.67
C ASN A 706 -32.59 -20.14 7.98
N TYR A 707 -33.47 -20.22 8.98
CA TYR A 707 -33.18 -20.74 10.32
C TYR A 707 -32.08 -19.93 11.01
N PHE A 708 -32.23 -18.61 10.96
CA PHE A 708 -31.39 -17.68 11.70
C PHE A 708 -31.56 -17.91 13.21
N PHE A 709 -30.43 -18.03 13.89
CA PHE A 709 -30.37 -18.25 15.32
C PHE A 709 -30.79 -16.98 16.05
N LYS A 710 -31.45 -17.14 17.21
CA LYS A 710 -31.84 -16.00 18.03
C LYS A 710 -31.26 -16.11 19.45
N GLY A 711 -30.40 -15.19 19.81
CA GLY A 711 -29.59 -15.19 21.03
C GLY A 711 -28.12 -15.40 20.71
N CYS A 712 -27.33 -15.78 21.71
CA CYS A 712 -25.88 -15.65 21.61
C CYS A 712 -25.19 -16.99 21.30
N ILE A 713 -24.10 -16.96 20.51
CA ILE A 713 -23.23 -18.12 20.24
C ILE A 713 -21.78 -17.75 20.53
N ASP A 714 -21.06 -18.70 21.16
CA ASP A 714 -19.65 -18.52 21.53
C ASP A 714 -18.86 -19.83 21.38
N GLU A 715 -17.53 -19.74 21.30
CA GLU A 715 -16.59 -20.87 21.39
C GLU A 715 -16.88 -22.02 20.41
N VAL A 716 -17.09 -21.68 19.13
CA VAL A 716 -17.38 -22.66 18.10
C VAL A 716 -16.10 -23.40 17.71
N ARG A 717 -16.10 -24.72 17.87
CA ARG A 717 -14.94 -25.58 17.56
C ARG A 717 -15.34 -26.73 16.67
N VAL A 718 -14.50 -27.02 15.68
CA VAL A 718 -14.69 -28.12 14.73
C VAL A 718 -13.47 -29.02 14.72
N PHE A 719 -13.66 -30.32 14.90
CA PHE A 719 -12.62 -31.34 14.83
C PHE A 719 -12.92 -32.34 13.70
N ASP A 720 -11.87 -32.83 13.02
CA ASP A 720 -11.94 -33.95 12.05
C ASP A 720 -11.81 -35.34 12.72
N THR A 721 -12.07 -35.39 14.02
CA THR A 721 -12.05 -36.60 14.83
C THR A 721 -13.22 -36.60 15.81
N VAL A 722 -13.54 -37.79 16.36
CA VAL A 722 -14.49 -37.90 17.46
C VAL A 722 -13.75 -37.74 18.77
N LEU A 723 -14.12 -36.72 19.55
CA LEU A 723 -13.62 -36.56 20.91
C LEU A 723 -14.17 -37.67 21.81
N THR A 724 -13.32 -38.20 22.68
CA THR A 724 -13.79 -39.03 23.80
C THR A 724 -14.57 -38.18 24.80
N ASP A 725 -15.44 -38.81 25.59
CA ASP A 725 -16.23 -38.10 26.61
C ASP A 725 -15.29 -37.32 27.58
N HIS A 726 -14.14 -37.89 27.95
CA HIS A 726 -13.11 -37.22 28.75
C HIS A 726 -12.54 -35.97 28.07
N GLN A 727 -12.08 -36.10 26.82
CA GLN A 727 -11.49 -34.97 26.09
C GLN A 727 -12.50 -33.84 25.88
N LEU A 728 -13.75 -34.17 25.55
CA LEU A 728 -14.82 -33.19 25.40
C LEU A 728 -15.07 -32.46 26.72
N GLN A 729 -15.26 -33.20 27.82
CA GLN A 729 -15.51 -32.64 29.14
C GLN A 729 -14.38 -31.75 29.67
N GLN A 730 -13.13 -32.04 29.29
CA GLN A 730 -11.97 -31.21 29.61
C GLN A 730 -11.95 -29.87 28.86
N ILE A 731 -12.66 -29.75 27.74
CA ILE A 731 -12.65 -28.56 26.87
C ILE A 731 -13.87 -27.64 27.12
N VAL A 732 -14.98 -28.15 27.67
CA VAL A 732 -16.26 -27.39 27.77
C VAL A 732 -16.11 -26.05 28.50
N TYR A 733 -15.45 -26.04 29.66
CA TYR A 733 -15.45 -24.92 30.61
C TYR A 733 -14.14 -24.11 30.61
N GLN A 734 -13.37 -24.16 29.52
CA GLN A 734 -12.15 -23.39 29.33
C GLN A 734 -11.83 -23.25 27.84
N GLU A 735 -11.04 -22.23 27.51
CA GLU A 735 -10.39 -22.11 26.21
C GLU A 735 -9.26 -23.13 26.03
N ILE A 736 -8.82 -23.30 24.78
CA ILE A 736 -7.75 -24.22 24.41
C ILE A 736 -6.62 -23.50 23.67
N GLU A 737 -5.39 -23.98 23.86
CA GLU A 737 -4.21 -23.47 23.17
C GLU A 737 -3.31 -24.60 22.68
N GLN A 738 -2.46 -24.29 21.70
CA GLN A 738 -1.52 -25.24 21.13
C GLN A 738 -0.32 -25.47 22.05
N ASN A 739 -0.07 -26.73 22.43
CA ASN A 739 1.14 -27.13 23.15
C ASN A 739 1.92 -28.16 22.32
N GLY A 740 2.84 -27.67 21.49
CA GLY A 740 3.56 -28.51 20.54
C GLY A 740 2.62 -29.17 19.53
N ALA A 741 2.43 -30.49 19.64
CA ALA A 741 1.52 -31.24 18.78
C ALA A 741 0.14 -31.51 19.39
N ASN A 742 -0.08 -31.12 20.66
CA ASN A 742 -1.27 -31.46 21.44
C ASN A 742 -2.13 -30.21 21.71
N VAL A 743 -3.41 -30.46 22.01
CA VAL A 743 -4.34 -29.47 22.58
C VAL A 743 -4.13 -29.41 24.10
N LYS A 744 -4.12 -28.20 24.66
CA LYS A 744 -3.97 -27.94 26.10
C LYS A 744 -5.04 -26.94 26.55
N GLY A 745 -5.52 -27.06 27.79
CA GLY A 745 -6.40 -26.06 28.39
C GLY A 745 -5.63 -24.80 28.82
N THR A 746 -6.26 -23.63 28.72
CA THR A 746 -5.67 -22.34 29.14
C THR A 746 -5.77 -22.12 30.66
N ILE A 747 -6.82 -22.65 31.30
CA ILE A 747 -7.06 -22.53 32.75
C ILE A 747 -6.38 -23.69 33.49
N ILE A 748 -6.77 -24.93 33.16
CA ILE A 748 -6.08 -26.12 33.63
C ILE A 748 -4.96 -26.40 32.64
N ASN A 749 -3.75 -25.97 32.99
CA ASN A 749 -2.54 -26.06 32.18
C ASN A 749 -2.03 -27.53 32.04
N LYS A 750 -2.83 -28.37 31.40
CA LYS A 750 -2.59 -29.80 31.13
C LYS A 750 -3.08 -30.14 29.72
N ASP A 751 -2.38 -31.07 29.07
CA ASP A 751 -2.79 -31.59 27.77
C ASP A 751 -4.16 -32.26 27.88
N ILE A 752 -5.04 -31.96 26.94
CA ILE A 752 -6.35 -32.60 26.82
C ILE A 752 -6.12 -34.05 26.38
N ALA A 753 -6.64 -34.99 27.17
CA ALA A 753 -6.36 -36.40 26.99
C ALA A 753 -7.49 -37.27 27.51
N ASP A 754 -7.71 -38.40 26.84
CA ASP A 754 -8.54 -39.44 27.38
C ASP A 754 -7.91 -39.98 28.68
N LEU A 755 -8.60 -39.81 29.80
CA LEU A 755 -8.09 -40.14 31.13
C LEU A 755 -7.87 -41.64 31.35
N ASP A 756 -8.52 -42.51 30.56
CA ASP A 756 -8.35 -43.96 30.67
C ASP A 756 -7.14 -44.44 29.87
N SER A 757 -7.07 -44.04 28.61
CA SER A 757 -6.01 -44.48 27.68
C SER A 757 -4.75 -43.61 27.73
N SER A 758 -4.84 -42.43 28.34
CA SER A 758 -3.81 -41.37 28.32
C SER A 758 -3.46 -40.87 26.91
N ALA A 759 -4.33 -41.10 25.92
CA ALA A 759 -4.15 -40.59 24.57
C ALA A 759 -4.46 -39.09 24.52
N THR A 760 -3.47 -38.28 24.14
CA THR A 760 -3.63 -36.83 23.97
C THR A 760 -4.40 -36.51 22.70
N LEU A 761 -5.13 -35.39 22.71
CA LEU A 761 -5.81 -34.85 21.54
C LEU A 761 -4.79 -34.06 20.68
N PRO A 762 -4.51 -34.48 19.43
CA PRO A 762 -3.60 -33.73 18.57
C PRO A 762 -4.20 -32.39 18.11
N TRP A 763 -3.40 -31.32 18.12
CA TRP A 763 -3.83 -30.00 17.65
C TRP A 763 -4.25 -30.00 16.19
N ASN A 764 -3.57 -30.81 15.34
CA ASN A 764 -3.89 -30.89 13.92
C ASN A 764 -5.30 -31.45 13.63
N ASN A 765 -5.97 -32.04 14.63
CA ASN A 765 -7.36 -32.46 14.47
C ASN A 765 -8.35 -31.30 14.64
N LEU A 766 -7.95 -30.17 15.22
CA LEU A 766 -8.74 -28.95 15.26
C LEU A 766 -8.72 -28.29 13.88
N GLN A 767 -9.90 -28.15 13.28
CA GLN A 767 -10.11 -27.65 11.93
C GLN A 767 -10.70 -26.23 11.91
N GLY A 768 -11.39 -25.81 12.96
CA GLY A 768 -11.84 -24.44 13.10
C GLY A 768 -12.02 -24.14 14.58
N TYR A 769 -11.59 -22.97 15.00
CA TYR A 769 -11.80 -22.49 16.36
C TYR A 769 -12.11 -20.99 16.34
N PHE A 770 -13.37 -20.67 16.61
CA PHE A 770 -13.90 -19.31 16.67
C PHE A 770 -14.25 -18.99 18.13
N PRO A 771 -13.30 -18.45 18.91
CA PRO A 771 -13.53 -18.06 20.30
C PRO A 771 -14.32 -16.75 20.45
N MET A 772 -14.62 -16.04 19.36
CA MET A 772 -15.34 -14.76 19.37
C MET A 772 -14.67 -13.69 20.27
N THR A 773 -13.35 -13.70 20.34
CA THR A 773 -12.51 -12.67 20.99
C THR A 773 -11.94 -11.74 19.92
N ASN A 774 -11.71 -10.48 20.28
CA ASN A 774 -11.06 -9.49 19.41
C ASN A 774 -11.79 -9.34 18.06
N VAL A 775 -13.10 -9.14 18.15
CA VAL A 775 -13.92 -8.77 17.00
C VAL A 775 -13.79 -7.25 16.89
N PHE A 776 -13.00 -6.81 15.91
CA PHE A 776 -12.66 -5.41 15.63
C PHE A 776 -13.16 -4.96 14.25
N THR A 777 -13.69 -5.90 13.47
CA THR A 777 -14.15 -5.67 12.10
C THR A 777 -15.36 -6.56 11.89
N ASN A 778 -15.90 -6.55 10.67
CA ASN A 778 -16.86 -7.55 10.19
C ASN A 778 -16.32 -9.01 10.15
N LYS A 779 -15.29 -9.40 10.94
CA LYS A 779 -14.69 -10.74 10.97
C LYS A 779 -14.43 -11.26 12.39
N THR A 780 -14.51 -12.58 12.54
CA THR A 780 -14.02 -13.32 13.71
C THR A 780 -12.90 -14.27 13.32
N SER A 781 -11.83 -14.28 14.11
CA SER A 781 -10.57 -14.98 13.80
C SER A 781 -10.63 -16.49 14.06
N ASP A 782 -9.97 -17.28 13.21
CA ASP A 782 -9.75 -18.72 13.38
C ASP A 782 -8.46 -19.02 14.16
N HIS A 783 -8.62 -19.39 15.42
CA HIS A 783 -7.53 -19.74 16.32
C HIS A 783 -7.00 -21.18 16.11
N SER A 784 -7.52 -21.95 15.15
CA SER A 784 -7.03 -23.31 14.87
C SER A 784 -5.70 -23.33 14.11
N GLY A 785 -5.31 -22.20 13.50
CA GLY A 785 -4.16 -22.08 12.62
C GLY A 785 -4.40 -22.64 11.22
N LYS A 786 -5.66 -22.66 10.76
CA LYS A 786 -6.03 -23.07 9.39
C LYS A 786 -6.31 -21.89 8.45
N GLY A 787 -6.30 -20.65 8.97
CA GLY A 787 -6.54 -19.44 8.17
C GLY A 787 -7.97 -19.40 7.64
N ARG A 788 -8.93 -19.73 8.50
CA ARG A 788 -10.36 -19.83 8.18
C ARG A 788 -11.16 -18.76 8.91
N ASP A 789 -10.62 -17.54 8.98
CA ASP A 789 -11.34 -16.40 9.53
C ASP A 789 -12.72 -16.30 8.85
N ALA A 790 -13.70 -15.84 9.60
CA ALA A 790 -15.09 -15.90 9.19
C ALA A 790 -15.72 -14.52 9.23
N ASN A 791 -16.41 -14.14 8.16
CA ASN A 791 -17.10 -12.86 8.04
C ASN A 791 -18.39 -12.91 8.84
N LEU A 792 -18.69 -11.82 9.52
CA LEU A 792 -19.96 -11.47 10.14
C LEU A 792 -20.84 -10.87 9.05
N TYR A 793 -22.12 -11.20 9.07
CA TYR A 793 -23.11 -10.67 8.15
C TYR A 793 -24.29 -10.18 8.97
N ASN A 794 -24.56 -8.88 8.88
CA ASN A 794 -25.62 -8.15 9.58
C ASN A 794 -25.50 -8.19 11.12
N ILE A 795 -24.34 -8.55 11.64
CA ILE A 795 -24.09 -8.57 13.09
C ILE A 795 -23.49 -7.23 13.46
N THR A 796 -24.34 -6.35 13.99
CA THR A 796 -23.97 -4.97 14.36
C THR A 796 -23.74 -4.78 15.86
N THR A 797 -23.84 -5.87 16.64
CA THR A 797 -23.61 -5.80 18.08
C THR A 797 -22.87 -7.01 18.61
N VAL A 798 -21.96 -6.75 19.55
CA VAL A 798 -21.31 -7.78 20.35
C VAL A 798 -21.64 -7.61 21.82
N GLN A 799 -21.45 -8.67 22.59
CA GLN A 799 -21.70 -8.68 24.02
C GLN A 799 -20.47 -9.20 24.75
N ARG A 800 -20.29 -8.82 26.02
CA ARG A 800 -19.26 -9.46 26.85
C ARG A 800 -19.44 -10.96 26.89
N GLN A 801 -18.33 -11.69 26.81
CA GLN A 801 -18.32 -13.12 27.05
C GLN A 801 -18.88 -13.45 28.43
N THR A 802 -20.04 -14.10 28.46
CA THR A 802 -20.72 -14.52 29.69
C THR A 802 -20.90 -16.04 29.78
N ALA A 803 -20.40 -16.80 28.80
CA ALA A 803 -20.35 -18.25 28.89
C ALA A 803 -19.48 -18.70 30.09
N PRO A 804 -19.80 -19.82 30.76
CA PRO A 804 -19.01 -20.27 31.91
C PRO A 804 -17.65 -20.83 31.45
N MET A 805 -16.61 -19.99 31.43
CA MET A 805 -15.25 -20.34 31.01
C MET A 805 -14.16 -19.69 31.89
N PRO A 806 -14.08 -19.97 33.21
CA PRO A 806 -14.80 -20.97 33.99
C PRO A 806 -15.94 -20.33 34.81
N TYR A 807 -16.57 -21.08 35.73
CA TYR A 807 -17.43 -20.45 36.74
C TYR A 807 -16.56 -19.70 37.77
N GLU A 808 -16.75 -18.39 37.90
CA GLU A 808 -16.02 -17.55 38.84
C GLU A 808 -16.93 -16.87 39.87
N THR A 809 -16.44 -16.74 41.11
CA THR A 809 -17.16 -15.96 42.13
C THR A 809 -16.77 -14.49 42.15
N VAL A 810 -17.75 -13.61 42.33
CA VAL A 810 -17.60 -12.14 42.36
C VAL A 810 -17.93 -11.52 43.72
N ALA A 811 -18.57 -12.27 44.62
CA ALA A 811 -18.89 -11.81 45.97
C ALA A 811 -18.92 -12.96 46.98
N ASP A 812 -18.83 -12.63 48.27
CA ASP A 812 -19.03 -13.59 49.35
C ASP A 812 -20.51 -14.00 49.43
N GLY A 813 -20.79 -15.30 49.58
CA GLY A 813 -22.18 -15.76 49.61
C GLY A 813 -22.38 -17.27 49.54
N PRO A 814 -23.64 -17.74 49.56
CA PRO A 814 -23.97 -19.14 49.30
C PRO A 814 -23.71 -19.52 47.84
N TRP A 815 -23.21 -20.74 47.59
CA TRP A 815 -22.99 -21.28 46.24
C TRP A 815 -24.22 -21.13 45.33
N THR A 816 -25.42 -21.30 45.88
CA THR A 816 -26.68 -21.28 45.10
C THR A 816 -27.27 -19.88 44.91
N THR A 817 -26.50 -18.82 45.10
CA THR A 817 -26.98 -17.44 44.94
C THR A 817 -26.34 -16.83 43.71
N GLU A 818 -27.14 -16.37 42.74
CA GLU A 818 -26.67 -15.76 41.48
C GLU A 818 -25.62 -14.67 41.73
N ALA A 819 -25.88 -13.75 42.67
CA ALA A 819 -24.97 -12.64 43.01
C ALA A 819 -23.61 -13.07 43.60
N THR A 820 -23.41 -14.35 43.94
CA THR A 820 -22.10 -14.90 44.34
C THR A 820 -21.20 -15.12 43.13
N TRP A 821 -21.79 -15.35 41.95
CA TRP A 821 -21.13 -15.73 40.71
C TRP A 821 -21.14 -14.59 39.70
N LEU A 822 -20.08 -14.51 38.89
CA LEU A 822 -19.85 -13.41 37.96
C LEU A 822 -21.03 -13.19 36.99
N HIS A 823 -21.58 -14.27 36.44
CA HIS A 823 -22.77 -14.26 35.56
C HIS A 823 -23.82 -15.25 36.04
N GLY A 824 -24.08 -15.25 37.36
CA GLY A 824 -25.00 -16.20 37.99
C GLY A 824 -26.44 -16.15 37.46
N ASP A 825 -26.85 -15.03 36.85
CA ASP A 825 -28.16 -14.78 36.25
C ASP A 825 -28.41 -15.50 34.91
N VAL A 826 -27.34 -15.93 34.24
CA VAL A 826 -27.40 -16.67 32.96
C VAL A 826 -26.74 -18.07 33.06
N TRP A 827 -26.36 -18.48 34.27
CA TRP A 827 -25.71 -19.75 34.56
C TRP A 827 -26.65 -20.72 35.30
N ASP A 828 -26.39 -22.02 35.20
CA ASP A 828 -27.19 -23.07 35.86
C ASP A 828 -26.87 -23.28 37.35
N ILE A 829 -26.20 -22.31 38.00
CA ILE A 829 -25.52 -22.52 39.29
C ILE A 829 -26.45 -22.83 40.47
N GLU A 830 -27.72 -22.42 40.37
CA GLU A 830 -28.76 -22.71 41.35
C GLU A 830 -29.24 -24.17 41.30
N ASP A 831 -29.08 -24.85 40.16
CA ASP A 831 -29.52 -26.24 39.96
C ASP A 831 -28.43 -27.25 40.37
N VAL A 832 -28.08 -27.21 41.65
CA VAL A 832 -27.00 -28.04 42.22
C VAL A 832 -27.18 -29.54 41.94
N ALA A 833 -28.41 -30.02 41.81
CA ALA A 833 -28.67 -31.43 41.52
C ALA A 833 -28.25 -31.85 40.11
N ASN A 834 -28.15 -30.89 39.18
CA ASN A 834 -27.81 -31.13 37.78
C ASN A 834 -26.49 -30.47 37.36
N ASN A 835 -25.81 -29.73 38.25
CA ASN A 835 -24.45 -29.24 38.05
C ASN A 835 -23.54 -30.39 37.60
N LYS A 836 -22.68 -30.11 36.61
CA LYS A 836 -21.86 -31.14 35.98
C LYS A 836 -20.57 -31.38 36.75
N ASP A 837 -20.27 -32.65 37.00
CA ASP A 837 -19.06 -33.10 37.70
C ASP A 837 -17.76 -32.68 37.00
N TRP A 838 -17.82 -32.30 35.72
CA TRP A 838 -16.68 -31.81 34.96
C TRP A 838 -16.65 -30.28 34.79
N SER A 839 -17.42 -29.55 35.60
CA SER A 839 -17.31 -28.09 35.69
C SER A 839 -15.92 -27.66 36.20
N ILE A 840 -15.49 -26.46 35.80
CA ILE A 840 -14.32 -25.80 36.37
C ILE A 840 -14.82 -24.62 37.20
N ALA A 841 -14.44 -24.57 38.48
CA ALA A 841 -14.88 -23.53 39.41
C ALA A 841 -13.69 -22.82 40.05
N HIS A 842 -13.73 -21.48 40.06
CA HIS A 842 -12.72 -20.62 40.68
C HIS A 842 -13.32 -19.77 41.80
N ILE A 843 -13.00 -20.15 43.02
CA ILE A 843 -13.47 -19.53 44.26
C ILE A 843 -12.52 -18.41 44.66
N LYS A 844 -12.91 -17.17 44.32
CA LYS A 844 -12.19 -15.91 44.56
C LYS A 844 -12.73 -15.16 45.81
N HIS A 845 -13.76 -15.72 46.44
CA HIS A 845 -14.55 -15.16 47.54
C HIS A 845 -14.88 -16.21 48.60
N ASP A 846 -15.37 -15.79 49.76
CA ASP A 846 -15.81 -16.73 50.80
C ASP A 846 -17.18 -17.31 50.43
N VAL A 847 -17.21 -18.60 50.11
CA VAL A 847 -18.39 -19.31 49.61
C VAL A 847 -18.86 -20.33 50.64
N THR A 848 -20.17 -20.41 50.84
CA THR A 848 -20.79 -21.41 51.71
C THR A 848 -21.68 -22.36 50.94
N THR A 849 -21.73 -23.63 51.35
CA THR A 849 -22.64 -24.61 50.77
C THR A 849 -23.08 -25.67 51.77
N ASN A 850 -24.27 -26.23 51.52
CA ASN A 850 -24.88 -27.33 52.25
C ASN A 850 -25.28 -28.48 51.30
N ALA A 851 -24.61 -28.55 50.14
CA ALA A 851 -24.80 -29.57 49.12
C ALA A 851 -23.45 -30.15 48.68
N SER A 852 -23.49 -31.30 48.02
CA SER A 852 -22.32 -31.93 47.41
C SER A 852 -22.07 -31.32 46.04
N HIS A 853 -20.80 -31.17 45.66
CA HIS A 853 -20.38 -30.62 44.37
C HIS A 853 -19.30 -31.48 43.75
N GLY A 854 -19.40 -31.74 42.45
CA GLY A 854 -18.37 -32.38 41.64
C GLY A 854 -17.74 -31.37 40.68
N ASN A 855 -16.41 -31.40 40.57
CA ASN A 855 -15.66 -30.55 39.64
C ASN A 855 -14.55 -31.33 38.92
N LEU A 856 -14.29 -30.95 37.67
CA LEU A 856 -13.07 -31.35 36.95
C LEU A 856 -11.89 -30.61 37.55
N GLY A 857 -12.07 -29.29 37.70
CA GLY A 857 -11.10 -28.35 38.21
C GLY A 857 -11.69 -27.51 39.33
N LEU A 858 -11.00 -27.43 40.46
CA LEU A 858 -11.36 -26.53 41.55
C LEU A 858 -10.17 -25.67 41.95
N PHE A 859 -10.37 -24.35 41.94
CA PHE A 859 -9.38 -23.35 42.32
C PHE A 859 -9.91 -22.57 43.52
N ILE A 860 -9.13 -22.49 44.60
CA ILE A 860 -9.47 -21.68 45.79
C ILE A 860 -8.35 -20.68 46.03
N ASP A 861 -8.63 -19.39 45.90
CA ASP A 861 -7.63 -18.32 46.04
C ASP A 861 -7.09 -18.16 47.46
N THR A 862 -5.89 -17.58 47.54
CA THR A 862 -5.23 -17.30 48.82
C THR A 862 -6.14 -16.46 49.73
N GLY A 863 -6.36 -16.94 50.95
CA GLY A 863 -7.18 -16.25 51.96
C GLY A 863 -8.69 -16.39 51.76
N LYS A 864 -9.15 -17.17 50.77
CA LYS A 864 -10.57 -17.44 50.51
C LYS A 864 -10.96 -18.83 51.00
N THR A 865 -12.24 -18.97 51.35
CA THR A 865 -12.75 -20.20 51.98
C THR A 865 -13.98 -20.75 51.28
N LEU A 866 -13.94 -22.03 50.89
CA LEU A 866 -15.13 -22.80 50.56
C LEU A 866 -15.59 -23.60 51.79
N SER A 867 -16.68 -23.18 52.42
CA SER A 867 -17.24 -23.79 53.63
C SER A 867 -18.36 -24.76 53.31
N VAL A 868 -18.19 -26.02 53.66
CA VAL A 868 -19.10 -27.12 53.33
C VAL A 868 -19.68 -27.69 54.61
N SER A 869 -21.00 -27.68 54.73
CA SER A 869 -21.71 -28.09 55.94
C SER A 869 -22.63 -29.28 55.71
N GLY A 870 -22.93 -30.04 56.77
CA GLY A 870 -23.83 -31.19 56.72
C GLY A 870 -23.08 -32.50 56.48
N ASP A 871 -23.60 -33.30 55.56
CA ASP A 871 -23.05 -34.59 55.14
C ASP A 871 -22.88 -34.56 53.63
N ASN A 872 -21.87 -33.81 53.17
CA ASN A 872 -21.69 -33.46 51.77
C ASN A 872 -20.24 -33.67 51.30
N ALA A 873 -20.08 -33.99 50.03
CA ALA A 873 -18.77 -34.19 49.42
C ALA A 873 -18.42 -33.08 48.43
N ILE A 874 -17.19 -32.60 48.49
CA ILE A 874 -16.55 -31.90 47.36
C ILE A 874 -15.71 -32.94 46.62
N THR A 875 -16.08 -33.24 45.40
CA THR A 875 -15.40 -34.26 44.57
C THR A 875 -14.60 -33.57 43.48
N ASN A 876 -13.29 -33.79 43.44
CA ASN A 876 -12.43 -33.25 42.39
C ASN A 876 -11.80 -34.38 41.56
N SER A 877 -12.07 -34.40 40.27
CA SER A 877 -11.72 -35.53 39.40
C SER A 877 -10.39 -35.38 38.65
N TRP A 878 -9.91 -34.16 38.38
CA TRP A 878 -8.72 -33.95 37.54
C TRP A 878 -7.68 -32.95 38.09
N TYR A 879 -8.10 -31.77 38.57
CA TYR A 879 -7.14 -30.73 38.99
C TYR A 879 -7.64 -29.90 40.19
N LEU A 880 -6.86 -29.83 41.26
CA LEU A 880 -7.20 -29.08 42.48
C LEU A 880 -6.06 -28.11 42.80
N GLN A 881 -6.31 -26.82 42.60
CA GLN A 881 -5.44 -25.74 43.04
C GLN A 881 -5.97 -25.15 44.35
N LEU A 882 -5.33 -25.54 45.45
CA LEU A 882 -5.76 -25.18 46.80
C LEU A 882 -4.79 -24.17 47.42
N ASP A 883 -4.96 -22.88 47.12
CA ASP A 883 -4.19 -21.78 47.73
C ASP A 883 -4.86 -21.23 49.00
N GLY A 884 -6.20 -21.29 49.06
CA GLY A 884 -7.03 -20.92 50.19
C GLY A 884 -7.40 -22.08 51.12
N THR A 885 -8.65 -22.09 51.60
CA THR A 885 -9.16 -23.08 52.56
C THR A 885 -10.41 -23.78 52.06
N ILE A 886 -10.48 -25.11 52.19
CA ILE A 886 -11.76 -25.84 52.16
C ILE A 886 -12.12 -26.21 53.60
N ASP A 887 -13.18 -25.60 54.12
CA ASP A 887 -13.65 -25.81 55.48
C ASP A 887 -14.74 -26.89 55.50
N LEU A 888 -14.38 -28.12 55.91
CA LEU A 888 -15.28 -29.27 55.92
C LEU A 888 -15.92 -29.41 57.31
N ALA A 889 -17.11 -28.85 57.46
CA ALA A 889 -17.90 -28.89 58.68
C ALA A 889 -18.77 -30.15 58.77
N ALA A 890 -19.03 -30.60 60.00
CA ALA A 890 -19.76 -31.84 60.32
C ALA A 890 -19.16 -33.06 59.60
N ASP A 891 -19.97 -33.85 58.89
CA ASP A 891 -19.55 -35.09 58.25
C ASP A 891 -19.06 -34.87 56.80
N SER A 892 -18.96 -33.61 56.36
CA SER A 892 -18.50 -33.26 55.01
C SER A 892 -17.06 -33.71 54.72
N GLN A 893 -16.80 -34.05 53.46
CA GLN A 893 -15.53 -34.61 52.99
C GLN A 893 -15.03 -34.00 51.68
N LEU A 894 -13.72 -34.04 51.47
CA LEU A 894 -13.07 -33.85 50.17
C LEU A 894 -12.76 -35.24 49.61
N VAL A 895 -13.22 -35.50 48.39
CA VAL A 895 -12.97 -36.74 47.66
C VAL A 895 -12.15 -36.42 46.42
N GLN A 896 -10.97 -37.02 46.30
CA GLN A 896 -10.11 -36.84 45.14
C GLN A 896 -10.10 -38.11 44.30
N GLY A 897 -10.41 -38.00 43.01
CA GLY A 897 -10.38 -39.13 42.08
C GLY A 897 -8.95 -39.63 41.83
N ASN A 898 -8.82 -40.85 41.29
CA ASN A 898 -7.53 -41.44 40.92
C ASN A 898 -6.81 -40.76 39.74
N LYS A 899 -7.42 -39.72 39.15
CA LYS A 899 -6.84 -38.85 38.10
C LYS A 899 -6.64 -37.40 38.59
N SER A 900 -7.02 -37.12 39.84
CA SER A 900 -7.00 -35.80 40.46
C SER A 900 -5.60 -35.40 40.86
N ASP A 901 -5.10 -34.29 40.34
CA ASP A 901 -3.85 -33.69 40.76
C ASP A 901 -4.07 -32.59 41.78
N LEU A 902 -3.37 -32.68 42.92
CA LEU A 902 -3.27 -31.59 43.87
C LEU A 902 -2.03 -30.76 43.57
N VAL A 903 -2.21 -29.46 43.34
CA VAL A 903 -1.10 -28.52 43.18
C VAL A 903 -0.39 -28.34 44.51
N THR A 904 0.71 -29.07 44.69
CA THR A 904 1.43 -29.11 45.96
C THR A 904 2.23 -27.84 46.26
N SER A 905 2.44 -26.95 45.29
CA SER A 905 3.01 -25.60 45.49
C SER A 905 2.08 -24.60 46.15
N ALA A 906 0.78 -24.85 46.11
CA ALA A 906 -0.21 -23.99 46.74
C ALA A 906 -0.08 -24.00 48.28
N THR A 907 -0.28 -22.88 48.98
CA THR A 907 -0.12 -22.84 50.47
C THR A 907 -1.41 -23.16 51.23
N GLY A 908 -2.46 -23.55 50.52
CA GLY A 908 -3.77 -23.77 51.10
C GLY A 908 -3.90 -25.08 51.88
N LYS A 909 -5.08 -25.24 52.46
CA LYS A 909 -5.36 -26.28 53.46
C LYS A 909 -6.81 -26.73 53.44
N ILE A 910 -7.06 -27.88 54.04
CA ILE A 910 -8.41 -28.27 54.44
C ILE A 910 -8.54 -28.25 55.96
N LEU A 911 -9.75 -27.99 56.44
CA LEU A 911 -10.14 -28.15 57.84
C LEU A 911 -11.11 -29.33 57.94
N ARG A 912 -10.61 -30.53 58.22
CA ARG A 912 -11.46 -31.72 58.39
C ARG A 912 -11.78 -31.94 59.87
N ARG A 913 -13.06 -31.89 60.22
CA ARG A 913 -13.55 -32.18 61.58
C ARG A 913 -13.79 -33.68 61.76
N GLN A 914 -13.42 -34.21 62.92
CA GLN A 914 -13.79 -35.56 63.35
C GLN A 914 -14.26 -35.51 64.81
N GLU A 915 -15.30 -36.26 65.13
CA GLU A 915 -15.80 -36.41 66.50
C GLU A 915 -15.20 -37.64 67.16
N GLY A 916 -14.71 -37.47 68.39
CA GLY A 916 -14.20 -38.56 69.21
C GLY A 916 -14.84 -38.59 70.59
N ASN A 917 -14.78 -39.73 71.27
CA ASN A 917 -15.21 -39.85 72.65
C ASN A 917 -14.34 -38.95 73.56
N ALA A 918 -14.99 -38.11 74.37
CA ALA A 918 -14.31 -37.20 75.27
C ALA A 918 -13.80 -37.87 76.57
N ASP A 919 -14.25 -39.09 76.88
CA ASP A 919 -13.87 -39.80 78.10
C ASP A 919 -12.38 -40.19 78.08
N LYS A 920 -11.67 -39.77 79.13
CA LYS A 920 -10.25 -40.07 79.39
C LYS A 920 -9.91 -41.56 79.58
N PHE A 921 -10.91 -42.43 79.64
CA PHE A 921 -10.74 -43.88 79.72
C PHE A 921 -10.99 -44.61 78.40
N TRP A 922 -11.59 -43.94 77.42
CA TRP A 922 -11.93 -44.51 76.10
C TRP A 922 -10.87 -44.18 75.07
N TYR A 923 -10.60 -45.12 74.16
CA TYR A 923 -9.71 -44.92 73.03
C TYR A 923 -10.49 -44.50 71.79
N ASN A 924 -9.99 -43.46 71.14
CA ASN A 924 -10.32 -43.06 69.78
C ASN A 924 -9.27 -43.64 68.83
N TYR A 925 -9.69 -44.00 67.62
CA TYR A 925 -8.87 -44.63 66.58
C TYR A 925 -8.97 -43.81 65.31
N TRP A 926 -7.87 -43.24 64.84
CA TRP A 926 -7.89 -42.29 63.73
C TRP A 926 -6.74 -42.48 62.77
N SER A 927 -6.89 -41.95 61.57
CA SER A 927 -5.79 -41.68 60.64
C SER A 927 -5.90 -40.23 60.18
N ALA A 928 -4.77 -39.58 59.89
CA ALA A 928 -4.77 -38.19 59.48
C ALA A 928 -5.06 -38.08 57.96
N PRO A 929 -6.10 -37.34 57.54
CA PRO A 929 -6.40 -37.10 56.13
C PRO A 929 -5.49 -36.03 55.50
N VAL A 930 -4.70 -35.34 56.33
CA VAL A 930 -3.83 -34.23 55.95
C VAL A 930 -2.40 -34.46 56.42
N GLY A 931 -1.44 -33.83 55.74
CA GLY A 931 -0.05 -33.68 56.19
C GLY A 931 0.26 -32.25 56.62
N SER A 932 1.55 -31.96 56.81
CA SER A 932 2.06 -30.60 57.06
C SER A 932 1.68 -29.61 55.94
N LEU A 933 1.58 -28.33 56.29
CA LEU A 933 1.24 -27.22 55.36
C LEU A 933 2.38 -26.84 54.38
N ASN A 934 3.46 -27.63 54.31
CA ASN A 934 4.61 -27.29 53.47
C ASN A 934 4.25 -27.41 51.98
N ALA A 935 4.53 -26.34 51.23
CA ALA A 935 4.44 -26.35 49.78
C ALA A 935 5.66 -27.05 49.15
N THR A 936 5.44 -27.95 48.18
CA THR A 936 6.50 -28.50 47.31
C THR A 936 6.45 -27.80 45.95
N SER A 937 7.43 -27.99 45.05
CA SER A 937 7.41 -27.32 43.74
C SER A 937 6.58 -28.04 42.66
N LEU A 938 5.74 -29.02 43.02
CA LEU A 938 5.08 -29.89 42.05
C LEU A 938 3.62 -29.50 41.80
N SER A 939 3.21 -29.58 40.54
CA SER A 939 1.84 -29.34 40.04
C SER A 939 1.07 -30.63 39.72
N ASP A 940 1.76 -31.76 39.57
CA ASP A 940 1.19 -33.12 39.46
C ASP A 940 1.58 -33.92 40.69
N ASN A 941 0.58 -34.44 41.41
CA ASN A 941 0.80 -35.24 42.61
C ASN A 941 0.05 -36.58 42.60
N ASN A 942 -0.25 -37.11 41.42
CA ASN A 942 -1.02 -38.33 41.28
C ASN A 942 -0.23 -39.50 40.68
N GLY A 943 1.06 -39.30 40.37
CA GLY A 943 1.98 -40.37 39.96
C GLY A 943 2.48 -41.26 41.12
N PRO A 944 2.84 -42.53 40.87
CA PRO A 944 3.38 -43.45 41.87
C PRO A 944 4.75 -43.02 42.44
N THR A 945 5.49 -42.19 41.72
CA THR A 945 6.74 -41.55 42.20
C THR A 945 6.49 -40.30 43.04
N ASN A 946 5.29 -39.70 42.94
CA ASN A 946 4.93 -38.42 43.53
C ASN A 946 4.32 -38.59 44.94
N ASN A 947 4.03 -39.82 45.37
CA ASN A 947 3.55 -40.15 46.72
C ASN A 947 4.48 -39.67 47.87
N THR A 948 5.75 -39.41 47.57
CA THR A 948 6.70 -38.80 48.53
C THR A 948 6.37 -37.35 48.90
N ASN A 949 5.44 -36.71 48.19
CA ASN A 949 4.97 -35.35 48.45
C ASN A 949 3.91 -35.27 49.55
N ASN A 950 3.22 -36.37 49.83
CA ASN A 950 2.38 -36.43 51.01
C ASN A 950 3.28 -36.35 52.23
N THR A 951 3.14 -35.28 53.00
CA THR A 951 3.98 -35.06 54.17
C THR A 951 3.37 -35.75 55.41
N PRO A 952 4.19 -36.21 56.36
CA PRO A 952 3.66 -36.79 57.59
C PRO A 952 2.82 -35.79 58.40
N PHE A 953 1.87 -36.33 59.16
CA PHE A 953 1.10 -35.60 60.17
C PHE A 953 1.75 -35.79 61.55
N ASN A 954 1.90 -34.71 62.30
CA ASN A 954 2.27 -34.79 63.72
C ASN A 954 1.04 -34.45 64.57
N LEU A 955 0.87 -35.09 65.74
CA LEU A 955 -0.31 -34.87 66.57
C LEU A 955 -0.37 -33.47 67.18
N ASP A 956 0.76 -32.77 67.32
CA ASP A 956 0.82 -31.37 67.75
C ASP A 956 0.21 -30.39 66.74
N MET A 957 -0.15 -30.85 65.53
CA MET A 957 -0.93 -30.09 64.55
C MET A 957 -2.45 -30.16 64.79
N LEU A 958 -2.92 -31.04 65.68
CA LEU A 958 -4.35 -31.24 65.93
C LEU A 958 -4.93 -30.05 66.70
N LYS A 959 -6.08 -29.57 66.25
CA LYS A 959 -6.80 -28.45 66.87
C LYS A 959 -8.09 -28.91 67.54
N ASP A 960 -8.54 -28.17 68.55
CA ASP A 960 -9.86 -28.38 69.15
C ASP A 960 -10.98 -27.80 68.29
N GLY A 961 -12.23 -27.99 68.71
CA GLY A 961 -13.40 -27.47 67.98
C GLY A 961 -13.48 -25.94 67.85
N LEU A 962 -12.62 -25.18 68.54
CA LEU A 962 -12.50 -23.73 68.42
C LEU A 962 -11.31 -23.32 67.53
N GLY A 963 -10.60 -24.28 66.94
CA GLY A 963 -9.41 -24.03 66.11
C GLY A 963 -8.12 -23.75 66.92
N THR A 964 -8.13 -24.01 68.23
CA THR A 964 -6.97 -23.81 69.11
C THR A 964 -6.12 -25.08 69.16
N ASP A 965 -4.78 -24.94 69.17
CA ASP A 965 -3.87 -26.09 69.24
C ASP A 965 -4.10 -26.92 70.50
N LEU A 966 -4.29 -28.22 70.33
CA LEU A 966 -4.46 -29.14 71.45
C LEU A 966 -3.18 -29.24 72.27
N GLN A 967 -3.38 -29.26 73.59
CA GLN A 967 -2.28 -29.32 74.55
C GLN A 967 -2.05 -30.77 74.99
N PHE A 968 -0.79 -31.12 75.25
CA PHE A 968 -0.38 -32.46 75.64
C PHE A 968 0.10 -32.51 77.10
N THR A 969 -0.01 -33.68 77.73
CA THR A 969 0.48 -33.95 79.09
C THR A 969 1.20 -35.28 79.18
N THR A 970 2.19 -35.35 80.08
CA THR A 970 2.89 -36.60 80.44
C THR A 970 2.23 -37.34 81.61
N ALA A 971 1.21 -36.72 82.23
CA ALA A 971 0.38 -37.34 83.25
C ALA A 971 -0.48 -38.45 82.64
N TYR A 972 -1.04 -39.32 83.49
CA TYR A 972 -1.97 -40.37 83.05
C TYR A 972 -3.24 -39.80 82.39
N ASP A 973 -3.69 -38.64 82.85
CA ASP A 973 -4.76 -37.81 82.30
C ASP A 973 -4.64 -36.39 82.86
N GLU A 974 -5.09 -35.38 82.11
CA GLU A 974 -5.24 -34.00 82.56
C GLU A 974 -6.40 -33.37 81.78
N LEU A 975 -7.29 -32.66 82.49
CA LEU A 975 -8.51 -32.11 81.90
C LEU A 975 -8.18 -31.19 80.72
N GLY A 976 -8.76 -31.48 79.55
CA GLY A 976 -8.60 -30.69 78.33
C GLY A 976 -7.28 -30.91 77.60
N LYS A 977 -6.49 -31.93 77.99
CA LYS A 977 -5.22 -32.27 77.33
C LYS A 977 -5.18 -33.73 76.89
N ILE A 978 -4.45 -34.01 75.81
CA ILE A 978 -4.17 -35.37 75.35
C ILE A 978 -2.97 -35.91 76.14
N SER A 979 -3.10 -37.12 76.71
CA SER A 979 -2.00 -37.77 77.43
C SER A 979 -1.11 -38.56 76.45
N ASN A 980 0.17 -38.24 76.42
CA ASN A 980 1.13 -38.96 75.56
C ASN A 980 1.49 -40.38 76.07
N ARG A 981 0.96 -40.80 77.24
CA ARG A 981 1.10 -42.19 77.72
C ARG A 981 0.23 -43.19 76.97
N TRP A 982 -0.80 -42.69 76.30
CA TRP A 982 -1.83 -43.49 75.64
C TRP A 982 -1.84 -43.31 74.11
N LEU A 983 -0.73 -42.83 73.55
CA LEU A 983 -0.56 -42.68 72.12
C LEU A 983 0.22 -43.87 71.54
N TYR A 984 -0.43 -44.62 70.67
CA TYR A 984 0.17 -45.78 70.01
C TYR A 984 -0.27 -45.88 68.55
N CYS A 985 0.63 -46.32 67.67
CA CYS A 985 0.32 -46.76 66.32
C CYS A 985 0.56 -48.28 66.18
N PHE A 986 -0.05 -48.89 65.17
CA PHE A 986 0.15 -50.31 64.85
C PHE A 986 0.45 -50.46 63.36
N GLN A 987 1.66 -50.88 63.02
CA GLN A 987 2.09 -51.11 61.65
C GLN A 987 2.96 -52.38 61.60
N ASN A 988 2.59 -53.36 60.79
CA ASN A 988 3.33 -54.63 60.62
C ASN A 988 3.52 -55.45 61.92
N GLY A 989 2.59 -55.36 62.86
CA GLY A 989 2.60 -56.21 64.05
C GLY A 989 2.16 -57.65 63.73
N ILE A 990 2.86 -58.63 64.30
CA ILE A 990 2.56 -60.06 64.20
C ILE A 990 1.68 -60.50 65.40
N THR A 991 1.81 -59.82 66.53
CA THR A 991 1.07 -60.10 67.77
C THR A 991 0.29 -58.88 68.24
N TYR A 992 -0.73 -59.11 69.07
CA TYR A 992 -1.50 -58.06 69.74
C TYR A 992 -0.61 -57.03 70.49
N TYR A 993 0.60 -57.41 70.88
CA TYR A 993 1.49 -56.55 71.68
C TYR A 993 2.43 -55.68 70.86
N ASP A 994 2.37 -55.76 69.53
CA ASP A 994 3.32 -55.07 68.63
C ASP A 994 2.95 -53.59 68.37
N TRP A 995 2.23 -52.97 69.30
CA TRP A 995 1.94 -51.54 69.28
C TRP A 995 3.22 -50.72 69.51
N ILE A 996 3.40 -49.69 68.69
CA ILE A 996 4.53 -48.78 68.76
C ILE A 996 4.06 -47.52 69.51
N ALA A 997 4.70 -47.21 70.63
CA ALA A 997 4.42 -45.98 71.37
C ALA A 997 4.89 -44.76 70.56
N ILE A 998 4.05 -43.74 70.48
CA ILE A 998 4.35 -42.47 69.81
C ILE A 998 4.16 -41.31 70.80
N ASN A 999 4.55 -40.10 70.39
CA ASN A 999 4.37 -38.85 71.12
C ASN A 999 3.83 -37.76 70.21
N GLU A 1000 3.57 -36.58 70.76
CA GLU A 1000 3.01 -35.42 70.07
C GLU A 1000 3.78 -35.00 68.80
N GLY A 1001 5.11 -35.15 68.79
CA GLY A 1001 5.97 -34.81 67.66
C GLY A 1001 6.31 -36.00 66.75
N SER A 1002 5.65 -37.14 66.93
CA SER A 1002 5.90 -38.33 66.09
C SER A 1002 5.26 -38.16 64.72
N SER A 1003 6.06 -38.34 63.67
CA SER A 1003 5.61 -38.24 62.28
C SER A 1003 4.85 -39.47 61.84
N LEU A 1004 3.55 -39.30 61.59
CA LEU A 1004 2.65 -40.32 61.05
C LEU A 1004 2.58 -40.20 59.54
N SER A 1005 3.04 -41.23 58.84
CA SER A 1005 2.87 -41.31 57.38
C SER A 1005 1.39 -41.40 57.00
N PRO A 1006 1.00 -40.90 55.81
CA PRO A 1006 -0.36 -41.03 55.29
C PRO A 1006 -0.88 -42.46 55.36
N GLY A 1007 -2.13 -42.61 55.78
CA GLY A 1007 -2.80 -43.90 55.93
C GLY A 1007 -2.38 -44.73 57.16
N ILE A 1008 -1.40 -44.29 57.97
CA ILE A 1008 -1.07 -44.94 59.24
C ILE A 1008 -2.01 -44.45 60.34
N GLY A 1009 -2.74 -45.39 60.94
CA GLY A 1009 -3.62 -45.12 62.06
C GLY A 1009 -2.88 -44.99 63.40
N TYR A 1010 -3.46 -44.22 64.31
CA TYR A 1010 -3.04 -44.10 65.71
C TYR A 1010 -4.24 -44.16 66.66
N THR A 1011 -3.92 -44.42 67.92
CA THR A 1011 -4.87 -44.41 69.03
C THR A 1011 -4.55 -43.28 69.99
N GLN A 1012 -5.59 -42.67 70.54
CA GLN A 1012 -5.47 -41.72 71.66
C GLN A 1012 -6.67 -41.85 72.60
N LYS A 1013 -6.57 -41.32 73.82
CA LYS A 1013 -7.73 -41.20 74.71
C LYS A 1013 -8.37 -39.82 74.64
N GLY A 1014 -9.63 -39.73 75.06
CA GLY A 1014 -10.32 -38.44 75.21
C GLY A 1014 -9.64 -37.52 76.23
N THR A 1015 -9.89 -36.22 76.13
CA THR A 1015 -9.26 -35.20 77.00
C THR A 1015 -9.97 -35.03 78.36
N GLY A 1016 -11.08 -35.71 78.58
CA GLY A 1016 -11.87 -35.66 79.80
C GLY A 1016 -12.73 -34.39 79.93
N ILE A 1017 -12.94 -33.62 78.86
CA ILE A 1017 -13.88 -32.49 78.88
C ILE A 1017 -15.31 -32.95 79.23
N GLY A 1018 -16.13 -32.05 79.76
CA GLY A 1018 -17.48 -32.38 80.25
C GLY A 1018 -18.54 -32.70 79.19
N ALA A 1019 -18.15 -32.88 77.93
CA ALA A 1019 -19.02 -33.27 76.82
C ALA A 1019 -18.98 -34.80 76.61
N ALA A 1020 -19.95 -35.36 75.89
CA ALA A 1020 -19.94 -36.79 75.52
C ALA A 1020 -18.92 -37.06 74.40
N GLU A 1021 -18.85 -36.14 73.44
CA GLU A 1021 -17.95 -36.15 72.30
C GLU A 1021 -17.14 -34.85 72.27
N GLN A 1022 -16.00 -34.90 71.61
CA GLN A 1022 -15.12 -33.78 71.37
C GLN A 1022 -14.76 -33.73 69.89
N GLN A 1023 -14.89 -32.55 69.32
CA GLN A 1023 -14.46 -32.25 67.96
C GLN A 1023 -12.94 -32.03 67.91
N TYR A 1024 -12.32 -32.64 66.91
CA TYR A 1024 -10.91 -32.47 66.57
C TYR A 1024 -10.82 -31.97 65.13
N ILE A 1025 -10.05 -30.92 64.90
CA ILE A 1025 -9.83 -30.35 63.56
C ILE A 1025 -8.45 -30.78 63.07
N PHE A 1026 -8.45 -31.57 62.01
CA PHE A 1026 -7.29 -31.89 61.20
C PHE A 1026 -7.08 -30.75 60.20
N GLU A 1027 -6.18 -29.85 60.55
CA GLU A 1027 -5.76 -28.74 59.69
C GLU A 1027 -4.44 -29.08 59.00
N GLY A 1028 -4.46 -29.08 57.67
CA GLY A 1028 -3.26 -29.38 56.91
C GLY A 1028 -3.53 -29.50 55.41
N LYS A 1029 -2.49 -29.87 54.67
CA LYS A 1029 -2.60 -30.12 53.24
C LYS A 1029 -3.18 -31.51 53.00
N PRO A 1030 -4.24 -31.68 52.18
CA PRO A 1030 -4.84 -33.00 51.96
C PRO A 1030 -3.84 -33.96 51.32
N ASN A 1031 -3.90 -35.22 51.74
CA ASN A 1031 -3.14 -36.29 51.09
C ASN A 1031 -3.79 -36.63 49.73
N ASN A 1032 -2.97 -36.83 48.69
CA ASN A 1032 -3.45 -37.14 47.33
C ASN A 1032 -2.66 -38.30 46.69
N GLY A 1033 -3.24 -38.93 45.67
CA GLY A 1033 -2.62 -40.01 44.91
C GLY A 1033 -2.60 -41.36 45.63
N THR A 1034 -1.90 -42.34 45.05
CA THR A 1034 -1.82 -43.70 45.61
C THR A 1034 -1.01 -43.73 46.91
N ILE A 1035 -1.64 -44.00 48.06
CA ILE A 1035 -0.94 -44.15 49.35
C ILE A 1035 -0.39 -45.57 49.50
N LEU A 1036 0.94 -45.72 49.64
CA LEU A 1036 1.61 -47.01 49.73
C LEU A 1036 2.05 -47.29 51.17
N ILE A 1037 1.41 -48.25 51.83
CA ILE A 1037 1.80 -48.72 53.16
C ILE A 1037 2.48 -50.10 53.00
N PRO A 1038 3.82 -50.20 53.17
CA PRO A 1038 4.49 -51.48 53.04
C PRO A 1038 4.05 -52.44 54.15
N ALA A 1039 3.42 -53.54 53.76
CA ALA A 1039 3.03 -54.64 54.66
C ALA A 1039 4.07 -55.76 54.62
N THR A 1040 4.47 -56.29 55.78
CA THR A 1040 5.35 -57.47 55.87
C THR A 1040 4.52 -58.72 56.12
N ASP A 1041 4.38 -59.58 55.12
CA ASP A 1041 3.69 -60.87 55.26
C ASP A 1041 4.55 -61.88 56.05
N VAL A 1042 4.04 -62.29 57.20
CA VAL A 1042 4.54 -63.42 57.99
C VAL A 1042 3.38 -64.30 58.45
N SER A 1043 2.67 -64.88 57.46
CA SER A 1043 1.71 -66.01 57.54
C SER A 1043 0.34 -65.78 58.24
N ASP A 1044 -0.72 -66.08 57.48
CA ASP A 1044 -2.10 -66.50 57.82
C ASP A 1044 -2.98 -65.70 58.81
N ALA A 1045 -2.70 -64.43 59.11
CA ALA A 1045 -3.70 -63.56 59.74
C ALA A 1045 -3.55 -62.08 59.30
N PHE A 1046 -4.41 -61.64 58.39
CA PHE A 1046 -4.55 -60.23 58.04
C PHE A 1046 -5.62 -59.61 58.96
N GLU A 1047 -5.19 -58.85 59.97
CA GLU A 1047 -5.99 -57.78 60.57
C GLU A 1047 -5.17 -56.49 60.42
N ALA A 1048 -5.29 -55.84 59.27
CA ALA A 1048 -4.98 -54.42 59.18
C ALA A 1048 -6.10 -53.68 59.91
N ALA A 1049 -5.78 -53.05 61.04
CA ALA A 1049 -6.72 -52.22 61.79
C ALA A 1049 -6.96 -50.90 61.03
N ASN A 1050 -7.75 -50.95 59.95
CA ASN A 1050 -8.36 -49.76 59.39
C ASN A 1050 -9.51 -49.35 60.32
N GLY A 1051 -9.33 -48.22 61.02
CA GLY A 1051 -10.43 -47.52 61.66
C GLY A 1051 -11.49 -47.20 60.59
N GLY A 1052 -12.75 -47.52 60.89
CA GLY A 1052 -13.86 -47.40 59.94
C GLY A 1052 -13.99 -45.99 59.38
N GLU A 1053 -13.93 -45.86 58.07
CA GLU A 1053 -15.05 -46.00 57.13
C GLU A 1053 -14.49 -46.52 55.80
N SER A 1054 -15.35 -47.14 55.00
CA SER A 1054 -15.01 -47.87 53.77
C SER A 1054 -14.23 -47.02 52.76
N VAL A 1055 -12.97 -47.39 52.51
CA VAL A 1055 -12.29 -47.11 51.23
C VAL A 1055 -12.30 -48.43 50.45
N GLU A 1056 -13.25 -48.56 49.52
CA GLU A 1056 -13.19 -49.59 48.49
C GLU A 1056 -12.16 -49.17 47.43
N GLY A 1057 -11.19 -50.04 47.12
CA GLY A 1057 -10.29 -49.88 45.98
C GLY A 1057 -8.91 -50.48 46.23
N VAL A 1058 -8.67 -51.66 45.67
CA VAL A 1058 -7.36 -52.34 45.55
C VAL A 1058 -6.53 -51.67 44.45
#